data_AF-A0A452V7C3-F1
#
_entry.id   AF-A0A452V7C3-F1
#
_cell.length_a   1.000
_cell.length_b   1.000
_cell.length_c   1.000
_cell.angle_alpha   90.00
_cell.angle_beta   90.00
_cell.angle_gamma   90.00
#
_symmetry.space_group_name_H-M   'P 1'
#
loop_
_entity.id
_entity.type
_entity.pdbx_description
1 polymer ?
#
loop_
_entity_poly.entity_id
_entity_poly.type
_entity_poly.pdbx_seq_one_letter_code
_entity_poly.pdbx_strand_id
1 'polypeptide(L)'
;MAGPRGLLLLCLLAFCLAGSGFTRGQKVRSRRCDVKTKFVTRLPCTMCPAIKRRMCPPGWLRELPEKISQDCRYEVQLGDSLMSMSGCSLSCWKDVVEKACCPGYWGSQCYGTGWGPQPCSSYSSPGNADSVSLGVPVSLPVCSCVHGVCSRGPLGDGSCVCFAGYTGPRCDQAELPVCRALNCPQNSQCSAEAPACSCLPGHTQQGRECQAPNPCQPSPCSPLAQCSVSPSGQAQCRCPKDYHGDGTVCLPQDPCTGGCPSNSTLCLYQRPGKASCLCKPGLVNVNHNASAGCLAYCFPHSCDRSATCQVTPDGKTSCVCKEGEVGDGRACYGHLLHEIQKAGQLGVVFLRLRVSLAMLDQGCREILATSGPFTVLVPSLSSISSRTMNASLARQLCKQHIIAGQHMLEEPGTQQTRRWWTLAGQEITVTFNRFTYTYKYDEHPQQTFAIHKTNYPAANGVFHLVTALQWRPPPELPEDPKVSQCPPLAPPEWAGRFRNCGLPSILDGPGPFTVFVPSNEAVDRLRDGRLIYLFTAGLSKLQELVKYHIYSHGQLTIEKLISKGRVLTMANQVLAVNISEEGRILLGPDGVPLRRVDVLASNGVIHMLEGVLLPPTILPILPKHCSEEQHQIVAGSCVDCQALNTSTCPPNSVKLVSVPWPGPQGCPGSRWGGGAVRLG
;
A
#
# COMPACT_ATOMS: atom_id res chain seq x y z
N MET A 1 -20.94 -25.62 -79.23
CA MET A 1 -21.15 -25.73 -77.77
C MET A 1 -20.06 -24.87 -77.12
N ALA A 2 -20.25 -23.57 -76.91
CA ALA A 2 -21.08 -22.93 -75.88
C ALA A 2 -20.61 -23.27 -74.44
N GLY A 3 -20.17 -22.26 -73.67
CA GLY A 3 -20.05 -22.32 -72.20
C GLY A 3 -18.79 -21.65 -71.64
N PRO A 4 -18.86 -20.90 -70.52
CA PRO A 4 -18.47 -19.49 -70.54
C PRO A 4 -17.28 -19.15 -69.61
N ARG A 5 -16.25 -18.48 -70.16
CA ARG A 5 -15.16 -17.82 -69.40
C ARG A 5 -15.11 -16.29 -69.58
N GLY A 6 -16.16 -15.68 -70.13
CA GLY A 6 -16.13 -14.27 -70.57
C GLY A 6 -17.04 -13.27 -69.84
N LEU A 7 -17.78 -13.65 -68.79
CA LEU A 7 -18.76 -12.74 -68.16
C LEU A 7 -18.37 -12.17 -66.79
N LEU A 8 -17.29 -12.63 -66.14
CA LEU A 8 -16.93 -12.13 -64.80
C LEU A 8 -16.01 -10.89 -64.81
N LEU A 9 -15.27 -10.62 -65.89
CA LEU A 9 -14.39 -9.44 -65.96
C LEU A 9 -15.06 -8.17 -66.47
N LEU A 10 -16.23 -8.26 -67.10
CA LEU A 10 -16.99 -7.07 -67.56
C LEU A 10 -17.98 -6.54 -66.50
N CYS A 11 -18.31 -7.32 -65.46
CA CYS A 11 -19.11 -6.82 -64.33
C CYS A 11 -18.28 -6.03 -63.30
N LEU A 12 -16.95 -6.15 -63.30
CA LEU A 12 -16.07 -5.43 -62.35
C LEU A 12 -15.63 -4.04 -62.85
N LEU A 13 -15.84 -3.73 -64.13
CA LEU A 13 -15.48 -2.41 -64.70
C LEU A 13 -16.67 -1.45 -64.87
N ALA A 14 -17.92 -1.93 -64.75
CA ALA A 14 -19.12 -1.09 -64.83
C ALA A 14 -19.59 -0.51 -63.48
N PHE A 15 -19.06 -0.98 -62.35
CA PHE A 15 -19.38 -0.42 -61.02
C PHE A 15 -18.52 0.78 -60.59
N CYS A 16 -17.59 1.23 -61.44
CA CYS A 16 -16.77 2.41 -61.18
C CYS A 16 -17.35 3.72 -61.77
N LEU A 17 -18.45 3.70 -62.53
CA LEU A 17 -18.98 4.89 -63.21
C LEU A 17 -20.52 5.00 -63.19
N ALA A 18 -21.16 4.65 -62.07
CA ALA A 18 -22.55 5.05 -61.81
C ALA A 18 -22.60 5.89 -60.53
N GLY A 19 -22.45 7.21 -60.71
CA GLY A 19 -22.68 8.20 -59.68
C GLY A 19 -24.11 8.09 -59.15
N SER A 20 -24.25 7.45 -58.00
CA SER A 20 -25.41 7.57 -57.13
C SER A 20 -25.03 8.55 -56.04
N GLY A 21 -25.60 9.76 -56.09
CA GLY A 21 -25.33 10.81 -55.13
C GLY A 21 -25.64 10.36 -53.71
N PHE A 22 -24.59 9.98 -52.97
CA PHE A 22 -24.67 9.93 -51.53
C PHE A 22 -24.40 11.34 -51.04
N THR A 23 -25.45 11.97 -50.51
CA THR A 23 -25.34 13.21 -49.75
C THR A 23 -24.22 13.04 -48.73
N ARG A 24 -23.19 13.86 -48.86
CA ARG A 24 -22.09 13.96 -47.91
C ARG A 24 -22.68 14.46 -46.60
N GLY A 25 -23.20 13.55 -45.77
CA GLY A 25 -23.44 13.83 -44.37
C GLY A 25 -22.14 14.36 -43.81
N GLN A 26 -22.14 15.61 -43.35
CA GLN A 26 -21.00 16.20 -42.66
C GLN A 26 -20.59 15.22 -41.56
N LYS A 27 -19.40 14.60 -41.69
CA LYS A 27 -18.76 13.90 -40.57
C LYS A 27 -18.54 14.98 -39.51
N VAL A 28 -19.43 15.04 -38.53
CA VAL A 28 -19.27 15.87 -37.34
C VAL A 28 -17.89 15.54 -36.78
N ARG A 29 -17.00 16.52 -36.77
CA ARG A 29 -15.65 16.33 -36.22
C ARG A 29 -15.83 16.05 -34.73
N SER A 30 -15.53 14.83 -34.31
CA SER A 30 -15.39 14.48 -32.89
C SER A 30 -13.91 14.57 -32.54
N ARG A 31 -13.55 15.31 -31.48
CA ARG A 31 -12.15 15.49 -31.07
C ARG A 31 -11.97 15.32 -29.56
N ARG A 32 -11.28 14.24 -29.19
CA ARG A 32 -10.99 13.84 -27.80
C ARG A 32 -9.59 14.28 -27.42
N CYS A 33 -9.45 14.87 -26.25
CA CYS A 33 -8.20 15.28 -25.63
C CYS A 33 -8.11 14.64 -24.24
N ASP A 34 -8.24 13.31 -24.21
CA ASP A 34 -8.24 12.54 -22.97
C ASP A 34 -6.90 12.72 -22.23
N VAL A 35 -6.95 13.04 -20.93
CA VAL A 35 -5.76 13.21 -20.09
C VAL A 35 -5.48 11.89 -19.39
N LYS A 36 -4.25 11.39 -19.54
CA LYS A 36 -3.79 10.18 -18.84
C LYS A 36 -3.01 10.59 -17.60
N THR A 37 -3.51 10.20 -16.42
CA THR A 37 -2.83 10.42 -15.15
C THR A 37 -2.44 9.09 -14.54
N LYS A 38 -1.16 8.92 -14.22
CA LYS A 38 -0.63 7.73 -13.54
C LYS A 38 -0.77 7.89 -12.02
N PHE A 39 -1.53 7.01 -11.38
CA PHE A 39 -1.62 6.92 -9.93
C PHE A 39 -0.69 5.82 -9.43
N VAL A 40 -0.01 6.07 -8.30
CA VAL A 40 0.85 5.09 -7.62
C VAL A 40 0.33 4.92 -6.19
N THR A 41 0.21 3.67 -5.75
CA THR A 41 -0.18 3.31 -4.39
C THR A 41 0.81 2.30 -3.81
N ARG A 42 0.98 2.32 -2.49
CA ARG A 42 1.82 1.36 -1.76
C ARG A 42 0.93 0.44 -0.94
N LEU A 43 1.18 -0.87 -1.05
CA LEU A 43 0.45 -1.85 -0.26
C LEU A 43 0.90 -1.82 1.22
N PRO A 44 0.04 -2.23 2.17
CA PRO A 44 0.40 -2.30 3.59
C PRO A 44 1.73 -3.05 3.82
N CYS A 45 2.53 -2.70 4.82
CA CYS A 45 3.77 -3.44 5.07
C CYS A 45 3.48 -4.90 5.42
N THR A 46 4.28 -5.84 4.91
CA THR A 46 4.22 -7.27 5.29
C THR A 46 5.62 -7.87 5.28
N MET A 47 5.77 -9.12 5.68
CA MET A 47 7.06 -9.81 5.67
C MET A 47 7.64 -9.89 4.24
N CYS A 48 8.91 -9.54 4.09
CA CYS A 48 9.62 -9.56 2.81
C CYS A 48 9.54 -10.89 2.02
N PRO A 49 9.63 -12.10 2.64
CA PRO A 49 9.48 -13.33 1.87
C PRO A 49 8.09 -13.52 1.26
N ALA A 50 7.05 -12.92 1.84
CA ALA A 50 5.69 -13.04 1.33
C ALA A 50 5.34 -11.98 0.27
N ILE A 51 6.13 -10.91 0.13
CA ILE A 51 5.81 -9.80 -0.77
C ILE A 51 5.78 -10.21 -2.26
N LYS A 52 6.65 -11.15 -2.67
CA LYS A 52 6.71 -11.63 -4.07
C LYS A 52 5.40 -12.31 -4.51
N ARG A 53 4.69 -12.92 -3.55
CA ARG A 53 3.38 -13.57 -3.77
C ARG A 53 2.21 -12.60 -3.75
N ARG A 54 2.42 -11.37 -3.29
CA ARG A 54 1.37 -10.37 -3.14
C ARG A 54 0.93 -9.81 -4.48
N MET A 55 -0.38 -9.79 -4.73
CA MET A 55 -0.94 -9.23 -5.95
C MET A 55 -1.35 -7.77 -5.73
N CYS A 56 -1.23 -6.97 -6.79
CA CYS A 56 -1.82 -5.63 -6.79
C CYS A 56 -3.35 -5.74 -6.79
N PRO A 57 -4.06 -4.77 -6.18
CA PRO A 57 -5.51 -4.74 -6.19
C PRO A 57 -6.07 -4.80 -7.62
N PRO A 58 -7.28 -5.34 -7.84
CA PRO A 58 -7.87 -5.44 -9.16
C PRO A 58 -7.84 -4.11 -9.93
N GLY A 59 -7.33 -4.13 -11.15
CA GLY A 59 -7.17 -2.95 -12.00
C GLY A 59 -5.92 -2.11 -11.74
N TRP A 60 -5.06 -2.51 -10.79
CA TRP A 60 -3.72 -1.96 -10.59
C TRP A 60 -2.66 -2.93 -11.12
N LEU A 61 -1.59 -2.40 -11.69
CA LEU A 61 -0.47 -3.14 -12.27
C LEU A 61 0.76 -3.03 -11.37
N ARG A 62 1.62 -4.06 -11.41
CA ARG A 62 2.94 -4.00 -10.77
C ARG A 62 3.84 -3.03 -11.54
N GLU A 63 4.61 -2.23 -10.81
CA GLU A 63 5.63 -1.38 -11.43
C GLU A 63 6.85 -2.26 -11.81
N LEU A 64 7.34 -2.13 -13.04
CA LEU A 64 8.49 -2.86 -13.57
C LEU A 64 9.63 -1.87 -13.82
N PRO A 65 10.85 -2.08 -13.28
CA PRO A 65 11.26 -3.15 -12.38
C PRO A 65 10.56 -3.11 -11.01
N GLU A 66 10.42 -4.25 -10.34
CA GLU A 66 9.68 -4.37 -9.07
C GLU A 66 10.25 -3.42 -8.01
N LYS A 67 9.50 -2.37 -7.69
CA LYS A 67 9.88 -1.39 -6.66
C LYS A 67 9.40 -1.86 -5.29
N ILE A 68 10.17 -2.77 -4.69
CA ILE A 68 9.98 -3.25 -3.31
C ILE A 68 10.72 -2.30 -2.38
N SER A 69 10.01 -1.64 -1.49
CA SER A 69 10.59 -0.80 -0.45
C SER A 69 10.76 -1.62 0.83
N GLN A 70 11.95 -1.58 1.42
CA GLN A 70 12.29 -2.18 2.73
C GLN A 70 12.15 -1.16 3.88
N ASP A 71 11.66 0.05 3.59
CA ASP A 71 11.53 1.16 4.53
C ASP A 71 10.17 1.14 5.25
N CYS A 72 9.71 -0.05 5.63
CA CYS A 72 8.47 -0.19 6.37
C CYS A 72 8.63 -1.21 7.50
N ARG A 73 7.76 -1.08 8.51
CA ARG A 73 7.68 -2.01 9.63
C ARG A 73 6.28 -2.57 9.72
N TYR A 74 6.18 -3.83 10.12
CA TYR A 74 4.92 -4.48 10.43
C TYR A 74 4.95 -4.95 11.88
N GLU A 75 3.76 -4.99 12.49
CA GLU A 75 3.58 -5.38 13.87
C GLU A 75 2.83 -6.70 13.95
N VAL A 76 3.24 -7.55 14.89
CA VAL A 76 2.57 -8.82 15.17
C VAL A 76 2.61 -9.12 16.66
N GLN A 77 1.47 -9.57 17.18
CA GLN A 77 1.33 -10.02 18.56
C GLN A 77 1.84 -11.46 18.69
N LEU A 78 2.92 -11.68 19.44
CA LEU A 78 3.49 -13.02 19.65
C LEU A 78 3.56 -13.30 21.15
N GLY A 79 2.73 -14.23 21.61
CA GLY A 79 2.45 -14.38 23.04
C GLY A 79 1.90 -13.07 23.62
N ASP A 80 2.50 -12.60 24.71
CA ASP A 80 2.05 -11.38 25.39
C ASP A 80 2.73 -10.10 24.85
N SER A 81 3.61 -10.20 23.86
CA SER A 81 4.41 -9.08 23.36
C SER A 81 4.03 -8.67 21.94
N LEU A 82 3.81 -7.36 21.73
CA LEU A 82 3.68 -6.76 20.40
C LEU A 82 5.07 -6.50 19.83
N MET A 83 5.42 -7.18 18.74
CA MET A 83 6.73 -7.04 18.09
C MET A 83 6.63 -6.23 16.81
N SER A 84 7.50 -5.22 16.67
CA SER A 84 7.67 -4.45 15.43
C SER A 84 8.91 -4.93 14.68
N MET A 85 8.73 -5.47 13.48
CA MET A 85 9.81 -5.98 12.62
C MET A 85 9.92 -5.21 11.30
N SER A 86 11.10 -5.20 10.70
CA SER A 86 11.29 -4.69 9.33
C SER A 86 10.51 -5.56 8.34
N GLY A 87 9.83 -4.90 7.41
CA GLY A 87 9.06 -5.54 6.37
C GLY A 87 9.27 -4.89 5.02
N CYS A 88 8.52 -5.39 4.05
CA CYS A 88 8.54 -4.91 2.68
C CYS A 88 7.16 -4.45 2.23
N SER A 89 7.14 -3.42 1.40
CA SER A 89 5.94 -2.90 0.74
C SER A 89 6.13 -2.91 -0.78
N LEU A 90 5.11 -3.37 -1.49
CA LEU A 90 5.05 -3.37 -2.95
C LEU A 90 4.33 -2.12 -3.46
N SER A 91 4.91 -1.47 -4.47
CA SER A 91 4.28 -0.34 -5.17
C SER A 91 3.47 -0.84 -6.38
N CYS A 92 2.23 -0.38 -6.49
CA CYS A 92 1.33 -0.68 -7.58
C CYS A 92 0.93 0.62 -8.28
N TRP A 93 0.72 0.60 -9.59
CA TRP A 93 0.32 1.77 -10.36
C TRP A 93 -0.89 1.49 -11.25
N LYS A 94 -1.61 2.56 -11.62
CA LYS A 94 -2.76 2.49 -12.53
C LYS A 94 -2.86 3.77 -13.34
N ASP A 95 -3.06 3.64 -14.64
CA ASP A 95 -3.43 4.78 -15.49
C ASP A 95 -4.94 5.00 -15.42
N VAL A 96 -5.33 6.23 -15.07
CA VAL A 96 -6.71 6.67 -15.16
C VAL A 96 -6.79 7.69 -16.28
N VAL A 97 -7.66 7.41 -17.25
CA VAL A 97 -7.91 8.28 -18.39
C VAL A 97 -9.12 9.14 -18.06
N GLU A 98 -8.88 10.42 -17.81
CA GLU A 98 -9.94 11.40 -17.69
C GLU A 98 -10.40 11.77 -19.11
N LYS A 99 -11.66 11.43 -19.42
CA LYS A 99 -12.23 11.71 -20.74
C LYS A 99 -12.51 13.20 -20.82
N ALA A 100 -11.79 13.89 -21.69
CA ALA A 100 -11.94 15.32 -21.89
C ALA A 100 -12.08 15.62 -23.39
N CYS A 101 -12.94 16.57 -23.71
CA CYS A 101 -13.06 17.06 -25.07
C CYS A 101 -12.07 18.19 -25.30
N CYS A 102 -11.50 18.26 -26.50
CA CYS A 102 -10.62 19.36 -26.85
C CYS A 102 -11.39 20.69 -26.82
N PRO A 103 -10.71 21.84 -26.59
CA PRO A 103 -11.34 23.15 -26.63
C PRO A 103 -12.20 23.34 -27.89
N GLY A 104 -13.48 23.73 -27.72
CA GLY A 104 -14.46 23.89 -28.80
C GLY A 104 -15.32 22.65 -29.14
N TYR A 105 -15.19 21.55 -28.39
CA TYR A 105 -15.96 20.31 -28.60
C TYR A 105 -16.62 19.87 -27.29
N TRP A 106 -17.93 19.64 -27.24
CA TRP A 106 -18.66 19.34 -25.98
C TRP A 106 -19.55 18.08 -26.10
N GLY A 107 -20.06 17.58 -24.95
CA GLY A 107 -20.90 16.37 -24.87
C GLY A 107 -20.13 15.04 -24.80
N SER A 108 -20.83 13.94 -24.51
CA SER A 108 -20.22 12.60 -24.30
C SER A 108 -19.45 12.04 -25.52
N GLN A 109 -19.71 12.61 -26.70
CA GLN A 109 -19.07 12.26 -27.97
C GLN A 109 -18.12 13.36 -28.48
N CYS A 110 -17.87 14.42 -27.71
CA CYS A 110 -16.99 15.54 -28.05
C CYS A 110 -17.22 16.10 -29.46
N TYR A 111 -18.43 16.57 -29.75
CA TYR A 111 -18.77 17.15 -31.05
C TYR A 111 -18.47 18.65 -31.07
N GLY A 112 -17.89 19.12 -32.17
CA GLY A 112 -17.58 20.53 -32.38
C GLY A 112 -18.74 21.23 -33.06
N THR A 113 -19.17 22.37 -32.53
CA THR A 113 -19.99 23.31 -33.30
C THR A 113 -19.07 23.96 -34.33
N GLY A 114 -19.42 23.91 -35.61
CA GLY A 114 -18.61 24.49 -36.69
C GLY A 114 -18.56 26.03 -36.70
N TRP A 115 -18.90 26.70 -35.61
CA TRP A 115 -19.06 28.15 -35.51
C TRP A 115 -18.46 28.61 -34.17
N GLY A 116 -17.71 29.72 -34.21
CA GLY A 116 -16.82 30.25 -33.16
C GLY A 116 -17.48 30.67 -31.84
N PRO A 117 -16.72 31.30 -30.93
CA PRO A 117 -17.05 31.37 -29.52
C PRO A 117 -18.13 32.42 -29.23
N GLN A 118 -19.27 31.98 -28.69
CA GLN A 118 -20.12 32.82 -27.85
C GLN A 118 -20.57 32.01 -26.63
N PRO A 119 -20.26 32.47 -25.40
CA PRO A 119 -20.66 31.77 -24.20
C PRO A 119 -22.14 32.05 -23.91
N CYS A 120 -22.95 30.99 -23.80
CA CYS A 120 -24.20 31.07 -23.05
C CYS A 120 -23.84 30.99 -21.56
N SER A 121 -23.80 32.16 -20.91
CA SER A 121 -23.74 32.28 -19.46
C SER A 121 -25.01 31.69 -18.86
N SER A 122 -24.87 30.63 -18.09
CA SER A 122 -25.84 30.29 -17.04
C SER A 122 -25.46 31.09 -15.80
N TYR A 123 -26.43 31.74 -15.17
CA TYR A 123 -26.65 31.81 -13.72
C TYR A 123 -27.73 32.87 -13.40
N SER A 124 -28.90 32.42 -12.95
CA SER A 124 -29.58 33.01 -11.80
C SER A 124 -30.54 31.97 -11.21
N SER A 125 -30.21 31.54 -10.01
CA SER A 125 -31.01 30.71 -9.12
C SER A 125 -32.27 31.46 -8.63
N PRO A 126 -33.24 30.76 -8.01
CA PRO A 126 -34.59 31.25 -7.79
C PRO A 126 -34.66 32.15 -6.56
N GLY A 127 -35.24 33.33 -6.72
CA GLY A 127 -35.54 34.27 -5.66
C GLY A 127 -36.99 34.74 -5.77
N ASN A 128 -37.74 34.53 -4.69
CA ASN A 128 -39.10 34.96 -4.43
C ASN A 128 -39.57 36.18 -5.24
N ALA A 129 -40.70 36.00 -5.92
CA ALA A 129 -41.67 37.06 -6.07
C ALA A 129 -43.03 36.44 -5.74
N ASP A 130 -43.55 36.86 -4.59
CA ASP A 130 -44.89 36.61 -4.11
C ASP A 130 -45.91 36.79 -5.23
N SER A 131 -46.52 35.68 -5.66
CA SER A 131 -47.79 35.76 -6.39
C SER A 131 -48.87 36.03 -5.35
N VAL A 132 -49.02 37.32 -5.04
CA VAL A 132 -50.22 37.88 -4.43
C VAL A 132 -51.43 37.25 -5.11
N SER A 133 -52.20 36.54 -4.29
CA SER A 133 -53.54 36.10 -4.63
C SER A 133 -54.39 37.33 -4.92
N LEU A 134 -54.63 37.60 -6.20
CA LEU A 134 -55.83 38.31 -6.64
C LEU A 134 -56.66 37.31 -7.42
N GLY A 135 -57.43 36.53 -6.65
CA GLY A 135 -58.63 35.92 -7.16
C GLY A 135 -59.56 37.02 -7.64
N VAL A 136 -59.62 37.18 -8.96
CA VAL A 136 -60.80 37.70 -9.62
C VAL A 136 -61.16 36.65 -10.66
N PRO A 137 -62.31 35.97 -10.54
CA PRO A 137 -62.79 35.15 -11.64
C PRO A 137 -63.19 36.12 -12.74
N VAL A 138 -62.31 36.34 -13.71
CA VAL A 138 -62.71 36.98 -14.96
C VAL A 138 -63.54 35.93 -15.68
N SER A 139 -64.85 35.96 -15.46
CA SER A 139 -65.79 35.36 -16.40
C SER A 139 -65.54 36.05 -17.73
N LEU A 140 -64.70 35.44 -18.58
CA LEU A 140 -64.62 35.80 -19.99
C LEU A 140 -66.06 35.81 -20.51
N PRO A 141 -66.57 36.91 -21.07
CA PRO A 141 -67.92 36.93 -21.59
C PRO A 141 -68.01 35.87 -22.68
N VAL A 142 -68.69 34.77 -22.36
CA VAL A 142 -69.02 33.73 -23.33
C VAL A 142 -70.08 34.33 -24.23
N CYS A 143 -69.70 34.90 -25.37
CA CYS A 143 -70.71 35.26 -26.35
C CYS A 143 -71.34 33.99 -26.92
N SER A 144 -72.66 33.92 -26.88
CA SER A 144 -73.46 32.91 -27.56
C SER A 144 -74.05 33.48 -28.85
N CYS A 145 -73.20 33.94 -29.78
CA CYS A 145 -73.62 34.39 -31.11
C CYS A 145 -73.99 33.18 -31.96
N VAL A 146 -75.18 33.20 -32.59
CA VAL A 146 -75.68 32.09 -33.40
C VAL A 146 -75.23 32.23 -34.86
N HIS A 147 -75.45 33.41 -35.47
CA HIS A 147 -75.04 33.71 -36.85
C HIS A 147 -74.20 34.99 -36.93
N GLY A 148 -73.09 35.03 -36.19
CA GLY A 148 -72.18 36.18 -36.16
C GLY A 148 -70.84 35.89 -35.50
N VAL A 149 -69.92 36.84 -35.58
CA VAL A 149 -68.58 36.76 -34.98
C VAL A 149 -68.59 37.45 -33.63
N CYS A 150 -68.11 36.76 -32.58
CA CYS A 150 -67.96 37.32 -31.24
C CYS A 150 -66.63 38.07 -31.10
N SER A 151 -66.68 39.27 -30.53
CA SER A 151 -65.51 40.04 -30.11
C SER A 151 -64.85 39.42 -28.86
N ARG A 152 -64.09 38.33 -29.04
CA ARG A 152 -63.39 37.61 -27.95
C ARG A 152 -62.04 38.25 -27.62
N GLY A 153 -61.65 38.22 -26.34
CA GLY A 153 -60.31 38.61 -25.87
C GLY A 153 -60.37 39.56 -24.67
N PRO A 154 -59.21 39.89 -24.06
CA PRO A 154 -59.14 40.73 -22.86
C PRO A 154 -59.57 42.20 -23.08
N LEU A 155 -59.71 42.64 -24.33
CA LEU A 155 -60.23 43.96 -24.74
C LEU A 155 -61.60 43.88 -25.43
N GLY A 156 -62.14 42.67 -25.60
CA GLY A 156 -63.43 42.45 -26.25
C GLY A 156 -64.59 42.72 -25.30
N ASP A 157 -65.63 43.38 -25.79
CA ASP A 157 -66.81 43.78 -25.01
C ASP A 157 -67.89 42.68 -24.93
N GLY A 158 -67.66 41.52 -25.56
CA GLY A 158 -68.63 40.43 -25.61
C GLY A 158 -69.78 40.65 -26.60
N SER A 159 -69.68 41.65 -27.50
CA SER A 159 -70.68 41.91 -28.54
C SER A 159 -70.56 40.94 -29.73
N CYS A 160 -71.69 40.68 -30.39
CA CYS A 160 -71.78 39.87 -31.60
C CYS A 160 -71.92 40.76 -32.84
N VAL A 161 -71.03 40.58 -33.82
CA VAL A 161 -71.16 41.19 -35.15
C VAL A 161 -71.87 40.19 -36.07
N CYS A 162 -73.09 40.52 -36.51
CA CYS A 162 -73.93 39.58 -37.25
C CYS A 162 -73.56 39.44 -38.72
N PHE A 163 -73.71 38.22 -39.25
CA PHE A 163 -73.59 37.96 -40.69
C PHE A 163 -74.79 38.54 -41.44
N ALA A 164 -74.60 38.84 -42.74
CA ALA A 164 -75.61 39.49 -43.57
C ALA A 164 -76.97 38.76 -43.51
N GLY A 165 -78.04 39.52 -43.23
CA GLY A 165 -79.40 38.99 -43.10
C GLY A 165 -79.79 38.51 -41.70
N TYR A 166 -78.92 38.65 -40.69
CA TYR A 166 -79.21 38.37 -39.28
C TYR A 166 -78.92 39.60 -38.41
N THR A 167 -79.74 39.78 -37.37
CA THR A 167 -79.74 40.90 -36.43
C THR A 167 -79.98 40.39 -35.00
N GLY A 168 -79.95 41.32 -34.05
CA GLY A 168 -80.13 41.02 -32.64
C GLY A 168 -78.81 40.79 -31.89
N PRO A 169 -78.82 40.89 -30.55
CA PRO A 169 -77.61 40.87 -29.72
C PRO A 169 -76.86 39.52 -29.77
N ARG A 170 -77.50 38.46 -30.24
CA ARG A 170 -76.89 37.13 -30.48
C ARG A 170 -76.93 36.70 -31.94
N CYS A 171 -77.32 37.59 -32.86
CA CYS A 171 -77.44 37.28 -34.29
C CYS A 171 -78.36 36.07 -34.58
N ASP A 172 -79.44 35.97 -33.81
CA ASP A 172 -80.47 34.93 -33.89
C ASP A 172 -81.71 35.37 -34.67
N GLN A 173 -81.84 36.68 -34.97
CA GLN A 173 -83.02 37.24 -35.62
C GLN A 173 -82.77 37.49 -37.11
N ALA A 174 -83.38 36.71 -38.00
CA ALA A 174 -83.25 36.93 -39.44
C ALA A 174 -83.99 38.20 -39.89
N GLU A 175 -83.27 39.15 -40.49
CA GLU A 175 -83.76 40.43 -41.01
C GLU A 175 -84.40 40.29 -42.39
N LEU A 176 -83.93 39.33 -43.19
CA LEU A 176 -84.45 39.03 -44.53
C LEU A 176 -85.43 37.84 -44.48
N PRO A 177 -86.66 37.95 -45.04
CA PRO A 177 -87.61 36.84 -45.10
C PRO A 177 -87.06 35.61 -45.84
N VAL A 178 -86.21 35.86 -46.85
CA VAL A 178 -85.58 34.83 -47.68
C VAL A 178 -84.64 33.94 -46.87
N CYS A 179 -83.86 34.52 -45.95
CA CYS A 179 -82.98 33.74 -45.06
C CYS A 179 -83.76 33.03 -43.94
N ARG A 180 -84.90 33.61 -43.49
CA ARG A 180 -85.79 32.98 -42.50
C ARG A 180 -86.46 31.70 -43.04
N ALA A 181 -86.77 31.66 -44.34
CA ALA A 181 -87.37 30.48 -44.98
C ALA A 181 -86.37 29.32 -45.19
N LEU A 182 -85.07 29.63 -45.28
CA LEU A 182 -84.02 28.65 -45.59
C LEU A 182 -83.55 27.81 -44.38
N ASN A 183 -83.83 28.24 -43.14
CA ASN A 183 -83.41 27.55 -41.90
C ASN A 183 -81.94 27.09 -41.94
N CYS A 184 -81.02 28.03 -42.16
CA CYS A 184 -79.60 27.71 -42.26
C CYS A 184 -79.04 27.14 -40.93
N PRO A 185 -78.19 26.11 -40.98
CA PRO A 185 -77.59 25.49 -39.79
C PRO A 185 -76.55 26.40 -39.13
N GLN A 186 -76.19 26.11 -37.87
CA GLN A 186 -75.10 26.83 -37.19
C GLN A 186 -73.78 26.74 -37.99
N ASN A 187 -72.94 27.78 -37.90
CA ASN A 187 -71.68 27.91 -38.64
C ASN A 187 -71.85 28.04 -40.17
N SER A 188 -72.97 28.61 -40.62
CA SER A 188 -73.23 28.94 -42.03
C SER A 188 -73.56 30.42 -42.23
N GLN A 189 -73.37 30.91 -43.45
CA GLN A 189 -73.71 32.25 -43.89
C GLN A 189 -74.81 32.21 -44.96
N CYS A 190 -75.74 33.16 -44.91
CA CYS A 190 -76.80 33.32 -45.91
C CYS A 190 -76.36 34.38 -46.93
N SER A 191 -76.44 34.08 -48.24
CA SER A 191 -76.26 35.08 -49.29
C SER A 191 -77.63 35.55 -49.81
N ALA A 192 -77.84 36.87 -49.85
CA ALA A 192 -79.07 37.47 -50.37
C ALA A 192 -79.14 37.48 -51.91
N GLU A 193 -77.99 37.37 -52.59
CA GLU A 193 -77.87 37.41 -54.06
C GLU A 193 -78.18 36.05 -54.71
N ALA A 194 -77.96 34.95 -53.97
CA ALA A 194 -78.35 33.60 -54.35
C ALA A 194 -78.81 32.87 -53.08
N PRO A 195 -80.12 32.61 -52.90
CA PRO A 195 -80.68 32.11 -51.65
C PRO A 195 -80.24 30.68 -51.37
N ALA A 196 -79.05 30.53 -50.78
CA ALA A 196 -78.43 29.29 -50.36
C ALA A 196 -77.58 29.52 -49.11
N CYS A 197 -77.60 28.54 -48.19
CA CYS A 197 -76.73 28.54 -47.02
C CYS A 197 -75.37 27.94 -47.42
N SER A 198 -74.28 28.64 -47.18
CA SER A 198 -72.93 28.11 -47.35
C SER A 198 -72.22 28.02 -46.00
N CYS A 199 -71.46 26.94 -45.78
CA CYS A 199 -70.65 26.81 -44.56
C CYS A 199 -69.53 27.86 -44.53
N LEU A 200 -69.18 28.33 -43.33
CA LEU A 200 -68.08 29.27 -43.13
C LEU A 200 -66.73 28.71 -43.65
N PRO A 201 -65.78 29.55 -44.07
CA PRO A 201 -64.47 29.11 -44.53
C PRO A 201 -63.77 28.16 -43.53
N GLY A 202 -63.40 26.96 -43.98
CA GLY A 202 -62.76 25.93 -43.15
C GLY A 202 -63.72 24.89 -42.55
N HIS A 203 -65.04 25.10 -42.63
CA HIS A 203 -66.05 24.13 -42.22
C HIS A 203 -66.50 23.26 -43.40
N THR A 204 -66.70 21.97 -43.17
CA THR A 204 -67.15 21.03 -44.21
C THR A 204 -68.64 20.77 -44.10
N GLN A 205 -69.32 20.77 -45.25
CA GLN A 205 -70.75 20.49 -45.33
C GLN A 205 -70.99 18.98 -45.34
N GLN A 206 -71.54 18.43 -44.26
CA GLN A 206 -72.05 17.05 -44.21
C GLN A 206 -73.58 17.10 -44.12
N GLY A 207 -74.25 16.77 -45.23
CA GLY A 207 -75.72 16.86 -45.29
C GLY A 207 -76.21 18.30 -45.12
N ARG A 208 -76.98 18.55 -44.05
CA ARG A 208 -77.51 19.89 -43.69
C ARG A 208 -76.74 20.55 -42.53
N GLU A 209 -75.62 20.01 -42.07
CA GLU A 209 -74.84 20.58 -40.96
C GLU A 209 -73.41 20.96 -41.37
N CYS A 210 -72.92 22.08 -40.85
CA CYS A 210 -71.55 22.57 -41.06
C CYS A 210 -70.66 22.14 -39.89
N GLN A 211 -69.80 21.14 -40.12
CA GLN A 211 -68.92 20.61 -39.07
C GLN A 211 -67.63 21.41 -38.96
N ALA A 212 -67.16 21.63 -37.73
CA ALA A 212 -65.87 22.25 -37.44
C ALA A 212 -64.71 21.39 -37.94
N PRO A 213 -63.66 21.99 -38.52
CA PRO A 213 -62.48 21.25 -38.93
C PRO A 213 -61.85 20.57 -37.71
N ASN A 214 -61.45 19.31 -37.87
CA ASN A 214 -60.81 18.55 -36.79
C ASN A 214 -59.49 19.24 -36.40
N PRO A 215 -59.34 19.74 -35.15
CA PRO A 215 -58.15 20.48 -34.73
C PRO A 215 -56.89 19.62 -34.67
N CYS A 216 -56.99 18.30 -34.89
CA CYS A 216 -55.86 17.37 -35.02
C CYS A 216 -55.40 17.13 -36.47
N GLN A 217 -55.97 17.84 -37.47
CA GLN A 217 -55.54 17.73 -38.87
C GLN A 217 -55.34 19.11 -39.53
N PRO A 218 -54.09 19.58 -39.72
CA PRO A 218 -52.83 18.96 -39.32
C PRO A 218 -52.62 19.01 -37.79
N SER A 219 -52.03 17.96 -37.22
CA SER A 219 -51.84 17.84 -35.77
C SER A 219 -50.84 18.90 -35.26
N PRO A 220 -51.21 19.73 -34.26
CA PRO A 220 -50.28 20.65 -33.60
C PRO A 220 -49.36 19.94 -32.58
N CYS A 221 -49.58 18.64 -32.35
CA CYS A 221 -48.82 17.85 -31.38
C CYS A 221 -47.48 17.37 -31.93
N SER A 222 -46.57 16.99 -31.03
CA SER A 222 -45.35 16.26 -31.40
C SER A 222 -45.69 15.04 -32.27
N PRO A 223 -44.87 14.65 -33.26
CA PRO A 223 -45.10 13.44 -34.05
C PRO A 223 -45.24 12.16 -33.22
N LEU A 224 -44.70 12.17 -31.99
CA LEU A 224 -44.76 11.05 -31.04
C LEU A 224 -45.97 11.13 -30.09
N ALA A 225 -46.67 12.26 -30.04
CA ALA A 225 -47.79 12.49 -29.12
C ALA A 225 -49.13 12.12 -29.75
N GLN A 226 -50.05 11.62 -28.91
CA GLN A 226 -51.41 11.31 -29.33
C GLN A 226 -52.28 12.58 -29.23
N CYS A 227 -52.84 13.01 -30.35
CA CYS A 227 -53.79 14.13 -30.40
C CYS A 227 -55.21 13.63 -30.13
N SER A 228 -55.91 14.30 -29.22
CA SER A 228 -57.31 14.05 -28.87
C SER A 228 -58.07 15.38 -28.84
N VAL A 229 -59.37 15.39 -29.12
CA VAL A 229 -60.17 16.61 -29.03
C VAL A 229 -60.69 16.75 -27.61
N SER A 230 -60.39 17.86 -26.95
CA SER A 230 -60.89 18.17 -25.61
C SER A 230 -62.40 18.42 -25.63
N PRO A 231 -63.09 18.34 -24.48
CA PRO A 231 -64.51 18.70 -24.38
C PRO A 231 -64.82 20.14 -24.81
N SER A 232 -63.80 21.01 -24.82
CA SER A 232 -63.86 22.41 -25.27
C SER A 232 -63.59 22.59 -26.77
N GLY A 233 -63.40 21.51 -27.53
CA GLY A 233 -63.15 21.55 -28.98
C GLY A 233 -61.71 21.91 -29.39
N GLN A 234 -60.74 21.81 -28.47
CA GLN A 234 -59.32 22.11 -28.73
C GLN A 234 -58.50 20.82 -28.87
N ALA A 235 -57.36 20.88 -29.58
CA ALA A 235 -56.43 19.77 -29.66
C ALA A 235 -55.68 19.58 -28.32
N GLN A 236 -55.90 18.44 -27.67
CA GLN A 236 -55.19 18.00 -26.48
C GLN A 236 -54.15 16.94 -26.87
N CYS A 237 -52.88 17.27 -26.70
CA CYS A 237 -51.75 16.40 -26.98
C CYS A 237 -51.35 15.62 -25.72
N ARG A 238 -51.14 14.31 -25.82
CA ARG A 238 -50.63 13.49 -24.72
C ARG A 238 -49.39 12.72 -25.14
N CYS A 239 -48.31 12.85 -24.37
CA CYS A 239 -47.11 12.05 -24.60
C CYS A 239 -47.38 10.56 -24.31
N PRO A 240 -46.76 9.65 -25.07
CA PRO A 240 -46.84 8.22 -24.81
C PRO A 240 -46.12 7.84 -23.51
N LYS A 241 -46.39 6.62 -23.02
CA LYS A 241 -45.70 6.08 -21.84
C LYS A 241 -44.17 6.13 -22.04
N ASP A 242 -43.43 6.40 -20.96
CA ASP A 242 -41.96 6.58 -20.91
C ASP A 242 -41.42 7.88 -21.55
N TYR A 243 -42.31 8.82 -21.88
CA TYR A 243 -41.98 10.17 -22.30
C TYR A 243 -42.67 11.18 -21.38
N HIS A 244 -41.97 12.26 -21.06
CA HIS A 244 -42.51 13.37 -20.26
C HIS A 244 -42.50 14.65 -21.11
N GLY A 245 -43.43 15.55 -20.80
CA GLY A 245 -43.61 16.80 -21.52
C GLY A 245 -45.06 17.24 -21.57
N ASP A 246 -45.31 18.31 -22.32
CA ASP A 246 -46.61 18.97 -22.46
C ASP A 246 -47.45 18.44 -23.65
N GLY A 247 -46.94 17.41 -24.35
CA GLY A 247 -47.57 16.82 -25.53
C GLY A 247 -47.22 17.52 -26.85
N THR A 248 -46.73 18.76 -26.80
CA THR A 248 -46.15 19.44 -27.98
C THR A 248 -44.66 19.11 -28.11
N VAL A 249 -43.99 18.91 -26.98
CA VAL A 249 -42.62 18.41 -26.88
C VAL A 249 -42.62 17.20 -25.94
N CYS A 250 -42.29 16.02 -26.47
CA CYS A 250 -42.16 14.79 -25.69
C CYS A 250 -40.69 14.37 -25.62
N LEU A 251 -40.12 14.39 -24.42
CA LEU A 251 -38.75 13.95 -24.15
C LEU A 251 -38.77 12.59 -23.45
N PRO A 252 -37.86 11.66 -23.82
CA PRO A 252 -37.78 10.38 -23.15
C PRO A 252 -37.47 10.60 -21.66
N GLN A 253 -38.27 9.97 -20.80
CA GLN A 253 -38.04 9.99 -19.37
C GLN A 253 -36.79 9.15 -19.06
N ASP A 254 -35.89 9.62 -18.21
CA ASP A 254 -34.67 8.89 -17.88
C ASP A 254 -34.99 7.69 -16.96
N PRO A 255 -34.95 6.43 -17.45
CA PRO A 255 -35.17 5.23 -16.64
C PRO A 255 -34.16 5.06 -15.48
N CYS A 256 -33.07 5.84 -15.43
CA CYS A 256 -32.09 5.79 -14.36
C CYS A 256 -32.50 6.50 -13.06
N THR A 257 -33.65 7.20 -13.03
CA THR A 257 -34.14 7.93 -11.84
C THR A 257 -34.85 7.06 -10.79
N GLY A 258 -34.87 5.73 -10.96
CA GLY A 258 -35.44 4.81 -9.97
C GLY A 258 -35.30 3.31 -10.25
N GLY A 259 -34.68 2.92 -11.38
CA GLY A 259 -34.60 1.52 -11.79
C GLY A 259 -33.39 0.71 -11.31
N CYS A 260 -32.34 1.36 -10.79
CA CYS A 260 -31.11 0.69 -10.35
C CYS A 260 -30.66 1.20 -8.95
N PRO A 261 -30.20 0.34 -8.03
CA PRO A 261 -29.67 0.76 -6.74
C PRO A 261 -28.41 1.63 -6.90
N SER A 262 -28.52 2.93 -6.63
CA SER A 262 -27.43 3.92 -6.81
C SER A 262 -26.20 3.66 -5.90
N ASN A 263 -26.40 2.94 -4.79
CA ASN A 263 -25.34 2.55 -3.85
C ASN A 263 -24.34 1.56 -4.48
N SER A 264 -24.80 0.58 -5.25
CA SER A 264 -24.01 -0.60 -5.66
C SER A 264 -23.92 -0.78 -7.19
N THR A 265 -24.74 -0.07 -7.96
CA THR A 265 -24.82 -0.19 -9.42
C THR A 265 -24.56 1.12 -10.14
N LEU A 266 -24.16 1.02 -11.40
CA LEU A 266 -24.09 2.09 -12.39
C LEU A 266 -25.20 1.86 -13.41
N CYS A 267 -26.09 2.84 -13.57
CA CYS A 267 -27.17 2.77 -14.55
C CYS A 267 -26.67 3.23 -15.92
N LEU A 268 -26.92 2.42 -16.95
CA LEU A 268 -26.69 2.79 -18.35
C LEU A 268 -28.03 2.92 -19.08
N TYR A 269 -28.29 4.11 -19.58
CA TYR A 269 -29.42 4.39 -20.47
C TYR A 269 -29.25 3.61 -21.78
N GLN A 270 -30.24 2.79 -22.15
CA GLN A 270 -30.25 2.10 -23.44
C GLN A 270 -31.25 2.75 -24.39
N ARG A 271 -32.51 2.85 -23.97
CA ARG A 271 -33.64 3.35 -24.76
C ARG A 271 -34.69 3.98 -23.84
N PRO A 272 -35.63 4.76 -24.38
CA PRO A 272 -36.76 5.28 -23.61
C PRO A 272 -37.46 4.13 -22.86
N GLY A 273 -37.64 4.26 -21.54
CA GLY A 273 -38.23 3.23 -20.67
C GLY A 273 -37.31 2.03 -20.34
N LYS A 274 -36.10 1.93 -20.88
CA LYS A 274 -35.18 0.79 -20.64
C LYS A 274 -33.76 1.23 -20.28
N ALA A 275 -33.35 0.86 -19.06
CA ALA A 275 -31.98 0.97 -18.56
C ALA A 275 -31.37 -0.42 -18.33
N SER A 276 -30.04 -0.51 -18.42
CA SER A 276 -29.27 -1.66 -17.95
C SER A 276 -28.44 -1.26 -16.72
N CYS A 277 -28.55 -2.04 -15.64
CA CYS A 277 -27.72 -1.85 -14.47
C CYS A 277 -26.43 -2.68 -14.61
N LEU A 278 -25.28 -2.07 -14.32
CA LEU A 278 -23.99 -2.75 -14.17
C LEU A 278 -23.53 -2.62 -12.72
N CYS A 279 -22.89 -3.64 -12.17
CA CYS A 279 -22.26 -3.49 -10.86
C CYS A 279 -21.10 -2.48 -10.92
N LYS A 280 -20.94 -1.69 -9.87
CA LYS A 280 -19.71 -0.91 -9.69
C LYS A 280 -18.51 -1.87 -9.63
N PRO A 281 -17.30 -1.43 -10.04
CA PRO A 281 -16.13 -2.30 -10.10
C PRO A 281 -15.86 -3.02 -8.76
N GLY A 282 -15.73 -4.34 -8.79
CA GLY A 282 -15.44 -5.17 -7.60
C GLY A 282 -16.66 -5.85 -6.96
N LEU A 283 -17.88 -5.53 -7.42
CA LEU A 283 -19.12 -6.16 -6.94
C LEU A 283 -19.66 -7.14 -7.99
N VAL A 284 -20.38 -8.15 -7.55
CA VAL A 284 -21.04 -9.14 -8.43
C VAL A 284 -22.56 -9.08 -8.27
N ASN A 285 -23.27 -9.45 -9.34
CA ASN A 285 -24.73 -9.43 -9.39
C ASN A 285 -25.31 -10.45 -8.40
N VAL A 286 -26.31 -10.04 -7.61
CA VAL A 286 -27.12 -10.98 -6.83
C VAL A 286 -27.96 -11.83 -7.79
N ASN A 287 -27.86 -13.16 -7.73
CA ASN A 287 -28.67 -14.08 -8.54
C ASN A 287 -28.64 -13.76 -10.05
N HIS A 288 -27.47 -13.40 -10.60
CA HIS A 288 -27.27 -12.97 -11.99
C HIS A 288 -28.00 -11.67 -12.41
N ASN A 289 -28.70 -10.99 -11.50
CA ASN A 289 -29.46 -9.78 -11.81
C ASN A 289 -28.87 -8.54 -11.13
N ALA A 290 -28.16 -7.70 -11.89
CA ALA A 290 -27.58 -6.45 -11.38
C ALA A 290 -28.65 -5.44 -10.91
N SER A 291 -29.89 -5.55 -11.41
CA SER A 291 -31.00 -4.68 -11.00
C SER A 291 -31.51 -4.97 -9.59
N ALA A 292 -31.24 -6.17 -9.06
CA ALA A 292 -31.57 -6.54 -7.67
C ALA A 292 -30.54 -6.03 -6.66
N GLY A 293 -29.44 -5.41 -7.13
CA GLY A 293 -28.31 -4.97 -6.33
C GLY A 293 -27.06 -5.80 -6.58
N CYS A 294 -25.92 -5.22 -6.22
CA CYS A 294 -24.62 -5.86 -6.33
C CYS A 294 -23.97 -5.95 -4.96
N LEU A 295 -23.29 -7.06 -4.69
CA LEU A 295 -22.60 -7.27 -3.42
C LEU A 295 -21.20 -7.81 -3.64
N ALA A 296 -20.34 -7.53 -2.68
CA ALA A 296 -18.98 -8.01 -2.68
C ALA A 296 -19.04 -9.49 -2.29
N TYR A 297 -18.58 -10.35 -3.19
CA TYR A 297 -18.64 -11.79 -2.99
C TYR A 297 -17.23 -12.32 -2.73
N CYS A 298 -17.05 -12.98 -1.59
CA CYS A 298 -15.88 -13.77 -1.32
C CYS A 298 -16.02 -15.09 -2.07
N PHE A 299 -15.26 -15.29 -3.15
CA PHE A 299 -15.24 -16.59 -3.82
C PHE A 299 -14.66 -17.65 -2.86
N PRO A 300 -15.09 -18.92 -2.95
CA PRO A 300 -14.64 -20.01 -2.07
C PRO A 300 -13.11 -20.31 -2.08
N HIS A 301 -12.31 -19.53 -2.83
CA HIS A 301 -10.84 -19.60 -2.86
C HIS A 301 -10.16 -18.21 -2.92
N SER A 302 -10.89 -17.12 -2.63
CA SER A 302 -10.33 -15.75 -2.62
C SER A 302 -9.23 -15.59 -1.57
N CYS A 303 -9.40 -16.25 -0.42
CA CYS A 303 -8.43 -16.29 0.66
C CYS A 303 -7.96 -17.73 0.88
N ASP A 304 -6.74 -17.90 1.38
CA ASP A 304 -6.29 -19.20 1.89
C ASP A 304 -7.14 -19.60 3.11
N ARG A 305 -7.17 -20.91 3.43
CA ARG A 305 -7.95 -21.46 4.54
C ARG A 305 -7.61 -20.85 5.90
N SER A 306 -6.42 -20.26 6.06
CA SER A 306 -6.00 -19.60 7.29
C SER A 306 -6.56 -18.18 7.45
N ALA A 307 -7.06 -17.54 6.39
CA ALA A 307 -7.52 -16.15 6.44
C ALA A 307 -9.06 -16.03 6.43
N THR A 308 -9.59 -15.03 7.13
CA THR A 308 -11.03 -14.72 7.14
C THR A 308 -11.33 -13.66 6.08
N CYS A 309 -12.25 -13.94 5.15
CA CYS A 309 -12.64 -12.96 4.14
C CYS A 309 -13.64 -11.95 4.72
N GLN A 310 -13.32 -10.66 4.65
CA GLN A 310 -14.20 -9.56 5.03
C GLN A 310 -14.38 -8.60 3.85
N VAL A 311 -15.50 -7.88 3.83
CA VAL A 311 -15.80 -6.87 2.81
C VAL A 311 -15.49 -5.49 3.38
N THR A 312 -14.64 -4.71 2.70
CA THR A 312 -14.35 -3.33 3.10
C THR A 312 -15.53 -2.40 2.79
N PRO A 313 -15.63 -1.22 3.43
CA PRO A 313 -16.69 -0.23 3.15
C PRO A 313 -16.79 0.17 1.66
N ASP A 314 -15.69 0.06 0.92
CA ASP A 314 -15.62 0.30 -0.54
C ASP A 314 -16.14 -0.87 -1.40
N GLY A 315 -16.67 -1.93 -0.78
CA GLY A 315 -17.14 -3.13 -1.47
C GLY A 315 -16.03 -4.04 -2.04
N LYS A 316 -14.82 -3.99 -1.47
CA LYS A 316 -13.69 -4.86 -1.88
C LYS A 316 -13.53 -6.03 -0.92
N THR A 317 -13.13 -7.19 -1.42
CA THR A 317 -12.76 -8.35 -0.58
C THR A 317 -11.38 -8.13 0.04
N SER A 318 -11.28 -8.25 1.36
CA SER A 318 -10.05 -8.20 2.13
C SER A 318 -9.87 -9.51 2.93
N CYS A 319 -8.72 -10.15 2.81
CA CYS A 319 -8.36 -11.30 3.64
C CYS A 319 -7.72 -10.79 4.94
N VAL A 320 -8.41 -11.00 6.06
CA VAL A 320 -7.98 -10.58 7.39
C VAL A 320 -7.43 -11.79 8.14
N CYS A 321 -6.23 -11.64 8.70
CA CYS A 321 -5.58 -12.68 9.48
C CYS A 321 -6.02 -12.68 10.93
N LYS A 322 -5.87 -13.83 11.59
CA LYS A 322 -6.13 -13.94 13.02
C LYS A 322 -5.07 -13.18 13.81
N GLU A 323 -5.36 -12.95 15.08
CA GLU A 323 -4.39 -12.37 16.00
C GLU A 323 -3.11 -13.24 16.07
N GLY A 324 -1.95 -12.59 15.94
CA GLY A 324 -0.64 -13.24 15.89
C GLY A 324 -0.24 -13.84 14.54
N GLU A 325 -1.04 -13.65 13.50
CA GLU A 325 -0.69 -14.03 12.12
C GLU A 325 -0.46 -12.78 11.24
N VAL A 326 0.44 -12.90 10.28
CA VAL A 326 0.74 -11.84 9.31
C VAL A 326 0.36 -12.31 7.92
N GLY A 327 -0.35 -11.47 7.17
CA GLY A 327 -0.87 -11.81 5.86
C GLY A 327 -0.09 -11.21 4.71
N ASP A 328 -0.11 -11.89 3.56
CA ASP A 328 0.30 -11.32 2.27
C ASP A 328 -0.88 -10.76 1.45
N GLY A 329 -2.07 -10.68 2.07
CA GLY A 329 -3.32 -10.28 1.42
C GLY A 329 -4.11 -11.43 0.81
N ARG A 330 -3.58 -12.67 0.84
CA ARG A 330 -4.31 -13.89 0.47
C ARG A 330 -4.15 -14.99 1.52
N ALA A 331 -2.93 -15.26 1.94
CA ALA A 331 -2.58 -16.25 2.96
C ALA A 331 -2.14 -15.57 4.24
N CYS A 332 -2.45 -16.21 5.37
CA CYS A 332 -1.97 -15.82 6.69
C CYS A 332 -0.94 -16.83 7.17
N TYR A 333 0.15 -16.29 7.71
CA TYR A 333 1.28 -17.05 8.22
C TYR A 333 1.41 -16.79 9.72
N GLY A 334 1.48 -17.86 10.50
CA GLY A 334 1.73 -17.80 11.94
C GLY A 334 3.22 -17.71 12.27
N HIS A 335 3.55 -17.96 13.53
CA HIS A 335 4.93 -18.04 13.99
C HIS A 335 5.71 -19.20 13.33
N LEU A 336 7.04 -19.14 13.36
CA LEU A 336 7.96 -20.08 12.69
C LEU A 336 7.63 -21.53 12.99
N LEU A 337 7.47 -21.87 14.27
CA LEU A 337 7.15 -23.26 14.65
C LEU A 337 5.82 -23.74 14.04
N HIS A 338 4.80 -22.88 13.95
CA HIS A 338 3.51 -23.20 13.33
C HIS A 338 3.67 -23.46 11.83
N GLU A 339 4.37 -22.58 11.11
CA GLU A 339 4.57 -22.73 9.67
C GLU A 339 5.44 -23.95 9.31
N ILE A 340 6.40 -24.29 10.16
CA ILE A 340 7.22 -25.51 9.99
C ILE A 340 6.35 -26.76 10.22
N GLN A 341 5.48 -26.77 11.24
CA GLN A 341 4.53 -27.86 11.48
C GLN A 341 3.54 -28.03 10.31
N LYS A 342 3.00 -26.92 9.80
CA LYS A 342 2.11 -26.88 8.64
C LYS A 342 2.79 -27.42 7.38
N ALA A 343 4.06 -27.06 7.15
CA ALA A 343 4.86 -27.62 6.06
C ALA A 343 5.08 -29.14 6.21
N GLY A 344 5.17 -29.64 7.45
CA GLY A 344 5.26 -31.05 7.77
C GLY A 344 3.99 -31.84 7.48
N GLN A 345 2.80 -31.27 7.61
CA GLN A 345 1.53 -32.03 7.48
C GLN A 345 1.19 -32.45 6.03
N LEU A 346 1.97 -32.03 5.03
CA LEU A 346 1.79 -32.38 3.62
C LEU A 346 2.40 -33.76 3.27
N GLY A 347 1.75 -34.85 3.68
CA GLY A 347 2.03 -36.22 3.21
C GLY A 347 3.47 -36.71 3.45
N VAL A 348 4.20 -37.09 2.38
CA VAL A 348 5.58 -37.63 2.44
C VAL A 348 6.55 -36.70 3.17
N VAL A 349 6.28 -35.39 3.20
CA VAL A 349 7.09 -34.39 3.91
C VAL A 349 7.02 -34.57 5.43
N PHE A 350 5.89 -35.10 5.95
CA PHE A 350 5.70 -35.37 7.37
C PHE A 350 6.75 -36.31 7.94
N LEU A 351 7.00 -37.42 7.24
CA LEU A 351 7.99 -38.41 7.66
C LEU A 351 9.41 -37.84 7.67
N ARG A 352 9.70 -36.85 6.80
CA ARG A 352 11.03 -36.25 6.67
C ARG A 352 11.32 -35.14 7.67
N LEU A 353 10.28 -34.48 8.18
CA LEU A 353 10.41 -33.37 9.15
C LEU A 353 10.17 -33.80 10.60
N ARG A 354 9.75 -35.05 10.87
CA ARG A 354 9.39 -35.51 12.22
C ARG A 354 10.49 -35.29 13.27
N VAL A 355 11.73 -35.67 12.95
CA VAL A 355 12.88 -35.54 13.87
C VAL A 355 13.21 -34.07 14.13
N SER A 356 13.19 -33.24 13.08
CA SER A 356 13.45 -31.81 13.16
C SER A 356 12.37 -31.07 13.95
N LEU A 357 11.10 -31.42 13.73
CA LEU A 357 9.98 -30.89 14.50
C LEU A 357 10.11 -31.24 15.98
N ALA A 358 10.45 -32.49 16.30
CA ALA A 358 10.68 -32.91 17.69
C ALA A 358 11.85 -32.13 18.33
N MET A 359 12.94 -31.90 17.60
CA MET A 359 14.07 -31.10 18.06
C MET A 359 13.67 -29.64 18.34
N LEU A 360 12.97 -28.99 17.40
CA LEU A 360 12.58 -27.59 17.53
C LEU A 360 11.52 -27.40 18.63
N ASP A 361 10.56 -28.31 18.73
CA ASP A 361 9.48 -28.25 19.71
C ASP A 361 9.96 -28.53 21.15
N GLN A 362 10.90 -29.47 21.34
CA GLN A 362 11.45 -29.77 22.67
C GLN A 362 12.56 -28.79 23.08
N GLY A 363 13.33 -28.29 22.11
CA GLY A 363 14.53 -27.49 22.37
C GLY A 363 14.29 -25.98 22.35
N CYS A 364 13.55 -25.48 21.36
CA CYS A 364 13.49 -24.06 21.00
C CYS A 364 12.04 -23.55 20.78
N ARG A 365 11.03 -24.19 21.38
CA ARG A 365 9.61 -23.84 21.18
C ARG A 365 9.28 -22.41 21.59
N GLU A 366 9.77 -21.97 22.76
CA GLU A 366 9.47 -20.65 23.31
C GLU A 366 9.95 -19.55 22.36
N ILE A 367 11.25 -19.54 22.03
CA ILE A 367 11.85 -18.52 21.15
C ILE A 367 11.24 -18.50 19.75
N LEU A 368 10.91 -19.66 19.16
CA LEU A 368 10.33 -19.74 17.81
C LEU A 368 8.84 -19.38 17.75
N ALA A 369 8.16 -19.32 18.90
CA ALA A 369 6.75 -18.94 18.99
C ALA A 369 6.56 -17.48 19.43
N THR A 370 7.43 -16.96 20.30
CA THR A 370 7.23 -15.67 20.97
C THR A 370 8.19 -14.58 20.53
N SER A 371 9.30 -14.92 19.87
CA SER A 371 10.37 -13.98 19.55
C SER A 371 10.78 -14.01 18.08
N GLY A 372 11.49 -12.99 17.63
CA GLY A 372 12.00 -12.87 16.26
C GLY A 372 12.58 -11.47 16.00
N PRO A 373 13.07 -11.21 14.78
CA PRO A 373 13.05 -12.11 13.62
C PRO A 373 14.14 -13.19 13.66
N PHE A 374 13.83 -14.39 13.18
CA PHE A 374 14.79 -15.49 13.03
C PHE A 374 14.79 -16.10 11.64
N THR A 375 15.92 -16.71 11.29
CA THR A 375 16.06 -17.59 10.12
C THR A 375 16.34 -19.00 10.60
N VAL A 376 15.48 -19.96 10.24
CA VAL A 376 15.61 -21.35 10.70
C VAL A 376 16.00 -22.26 9.55
N LEU A 377 17.08 -23.03 9.72
CA LEU A 377 17.50 -24.09 8.82
C LEU A 377 16.85 -25.40 9.26
N VAL A 378 15.74 -25.79 8.64
CA VAL A 378 14.96 -26.95 9.05
C VAL A 378 15.43 -28.19 8.31
N PRO A 379 16.02 -29.19 8.99
CA PRO A 379 16.48 -30.40 8.32
C PRO A 379 15.31 -31.24 7.81
N SER A 380 15.42 -31.72 6.58
CA SER A 380 14.51 -32.68 5.97
C SER A 380 15.24 -34.01 5.82
N LEU A 381 15.12 -34.86 6.84
CA LEU A 381 15.83 -36.13 6.93
C LEU A 381 15.10 -37.19 6.08
N SER A 382 15.78 -37.72 5.06
CA SER A 382 15.25 -38.80 4.22
C SER A 382 15.13 -40.14 4.96
N SER A 383 15.90 -40.33 6.04
CA SER A 383 16.02 -41.59 6.76
C SER A 383 15.15 -41.57 8.03
N ILE A 384 14.39 -42.66 8.24
CA ILE A 384 13.58 -42.95 9.43
C ILE A 384 14.52 -43.34 10.58
N SER A 385 15.54 -42.54 10.88
CA SER A 385 16.37 -42.80 12.05
C SER A 385 15.48 -42.60 13.28
N SER A 386 15.17 -43.67 14.01
CA SER A 386 14.40 -43.69 15.26
C SER A 386 15.15 -43.07 16.45
N ARG A 387 16.14 -42.21 16.20
CA ARG A 387 16.92 -41.57 17.24
C ARG A 387 16.04 -40.60 18.01
N THR A 388 15.55 -41.06 19.15
CA THR A 388 14.94 -40.23 20.19
C THR A 388 16.03 -39.34 20.77
N MET A 389 15.79 -38.03 20.78
CA MET A 389 16.68 -37.05 21.40
C MET A 389 16.17 -36.67 22.78
N ASN A 390 17.09 -36.51 23.73
CA ASN A 390 16.76 -35.94 25.04
C ASN A 390 16.55 -34.42 24.91
N ALA A 391 15.77 -33.84 25.83
CA ALA A 391 15.45 -32.41 25.80
C ALA A 391 16.69 -31.48 25.89
N SER A 392 17.72 -31.89 26.63
CA SER A 392 19.00 -31.13 26.74
C SER A 392 19.75 -31.10 25.41
N LEU A 393 19.87 -32.25 24.76
CA LEU A 393 20.50 -32.38 23.45
C LEU A 393 19.69 -31.62 22.39
N ALA A 394 18.36 -31.75 22.40
CA ALA A 394 17.49 -31.00 21.49
C ALA A 394 17.70 -29.48 21.60
N ARG A 395 17.86 -28.96 22.83
CA ARG A 395 18.14 -27.54 23.09
C ARG A 395 19.51 -27.09 22.55
N GLN A 396 20.54 -27.92 22.65
CA GLN A 396 21.87 -27.62 22.10
C GLN A 396 21.84 -27.65 20.56
N LEU A 397 21.18 -28.65 19.97
CA LEU A 397 21.14 -28.84 18.52
C LEU A 397 20.24 -27.82 17.81
N CYS A 398 19.10 -27.44 18.40
CA CYS A 398 18.19 -26.49 17.76
C CYS A 398 18.84 -25.12 17.55
N LYS A 399 19.68 -24.66 18.48
CA LYS A 399 20.39 -23.38 18.39
C LYS A 399 21.37 -23.29 17.23
N GLN A 400 21.95 -24.41 16.81
CA GLN A 400 22.83 -24.46 15.62
C GLN A 400 22.04 -24.21 14.32
N HIS A 401 20.73 -24.38 14.35
CA HIS A 401 19.86 -24.27 13.17
C HIS A 401 19.06 -22.97 13.16
N ILE A 402 19.28 -22.08 14.13
CA ILE A 402 18.59 -20.79 14.23
C ILE A 402 19.64 -19.69 14.08
N ILE A 403 19.36 -18.73 13.21
CA ILE A 403 20.15 -17.53 12.96
C ILE A 403 19.30 -16.32 13.34
N ALA A 404 19.88 -15.34 14.02
CA ALA A 404 19.19 -14.10 14.35
C ALA A 404 19.04 -13.22 13.10
N GLY A 405 17.86 -12.61 12.89
CA GLY A 405 17.56 -11.80 11.71
C GLY A 405 16.80 -12.54 10.59
N GLN A 406 16.31 -11.78 9.60
CA GLN A 406 15.64 -12.32 8.40
C GLN A 406 16.62 -12.45 7.23
N HIS A 407 17.15 -13.65 7.01
CA HIS A 407 18.16 -13.95 6.00
C HIS A 407 17.52 -14.62 4.79
N MET A 408 17.12 -13.79 3.82
CA MET A 408 16.55 -14.25 2.56
C MET A 408 17.63 -14.62 1.54
N LEU A 409 17.45 -15.75 0.86
CA LEU A 409 18.31 -16.22 -0.21
C LEU A 409 17.69 -15.83 -1.57
N GLU A 410 18.08 -14.69 -2.09
CA GLU A 410 17.67 -14.18 -3.41
C GLU A 410 18.69 -14.53 -4.49
N GLU A 411 18.29 -14.42 -5.77
CA GLU A 411 19.12 -14.73 -6.94
C GLU A 411 20.53 -14.11 -6.81
N PRO A 412 21.57 -14.83 -7.26
CA PRO A 412 22.96 -14.43 -7.00
C PRO A 412 23.27 -13.06 -7.61
N GLY A 413 23.45 -12.07 -6.73
CA GLY A 413 24.10 -10.80 -7.07
C GLY A 413 25.63 -10.96 -7.11
N THR A 414 26.35 -9.87 -6.83
CA THR A 414 27.83 -9.82 -6.80
C THR A 414 28.47 -10.68 -5.70
N GLN A 415 27.73 -11.07 -4.66
CA GLN A 415 28.22 -11.91 -3.56
C GLN A 415 27.65 -13.34 -3.66
N GLN A 416 28.49 -14.26 -4.12
CA GLN A 416 28.18 -15.70 -4.19
C GLN A 416 28.27 -16.40 -2.82
N THR A 417 28.93 -15.77 -1.85
CA THR A 417 29.22 -16.32 -0.53
C THR A 417 28.72 -15.37 0.55
N ARG A 418 28.03 -15.91 1.55
CA ARG A 418 27.50 -15.19 2.72
C ARG A 418 27.93 -15.91 3.99
N ARG A 419 28.14 -15.15 5.07
CA ARG A 419 28.50 -15.69 6.39
C ARG A 419 27.39 -15.38 7.36
N TRP A 420 26.95 -16.37 8.13
CA TRP A 420 25.92 -16.22 9.15
C TRP A 420 26.37 -16.79 10.48
N TRP A 421 25.85 -16.26 11.57
CA TRP A 421 26.11 -16.78 12.93
C TRP A 421 24.86 -17.44 13.51
N THR A 422 25.04 -18.65 13.99
CA THR A 422 23.98 -19.42 14.65
C THR A 422 23.79 -18.94 16.08
N LEU A 423 22.61 -19.21 16.68
CA LEU A 423 22.37 -18.97 18.10
C LEU A 423 23.23 -19.86 19.02
N ALA A 424 23.93 -20.85 18.49
CA ALA A 424 24.94 -21.63 19.21
C ALA A 424 26.33 -20.95 19.22
N GLY A 425 26.50 -19.82 18.51
CA GLY A 425 27.77 -19.10 18.39
C GLY A 425 28.67 -19.57 17.24
N GLN A 426 28.26 -20.60 16.48
CA GLN A 426 29.02 -21.12 15.34
C GLN A 426 28.82 -20.27 14.08
N GLU A 427 29.90 -20.06 13.34
CA GLU A 427 29.88 -19.43 12.01
C GLU A 427 29.56 -20.48 10.93
N ILE A 428 28.63 -20.13 10.04
CA ILE A 428 28.29 -20.90 8.86
C ILE A 428 28.52 -20.07 7.60
N THR A 429 29.13 -20.71 6.62
CA THR A 429 29.37 -20.10 5.30
C THR A 429 28.38 -20.68 4.29
N VAL A 430 27.52 -19.83 3.73
CA VAL A 430 26.53 -20.19 2.70
C VAL A 430 27.05 -19.79 1.33
N THR A 431 27.11 -20.74 0.40
CA THR A 431 27.57 -20.52 -0.96
C THR A 431 26.48 -20.89 -1.96
N PHE A 432 26.36 -20.09 -3.02
CA PHE A 432 25.50 -20.42 -4.15
C PHE A 432 26.32 -21.14 -5.24
N ASN A 433 25.95 -22.38 -5.57
CA ASN A 433 26.59 -23.14 -6.64
C ASN A 433 25.57 -23.43 -7.74
N ARG A 434 25.74 -22.80 -8.93
CA ARG A 434 24.98 -22.87 -10.21
C ARG A 434 23.45 -23.01 -10.13
N PHE A 435 22.91 -23.95 -9.36
CA PHE A 435 21.49 -24.24 -9.19
C PHE A 435 21.02 -24.36 -7.72
N THR A 436 21.91 -24.48 -6.74
CA THR A 436 21.51 -24.72 -5.33
C THR A 436 22.41 -23.99 -4.34
N TYR A 437 21.83 -23.53 -3.23
CA TYR A 437 22.61 -23.04 -2.09
C TYR A 437 23.11 -24.22 -1.26
N THR A 438 24.35 -24.14 -0.82
CA THR A 438 24.94 -25.05 0.15
C THR A 438 25.51 -24.25 1.32
N TYR A 439 25.65 -24.89 2.47
CA TYR A 439 26.31 -24.26 3.61
C TYR A 439 27.21 -25.25 4.35
N LYS A 440 28.19 -24.69 5.04
CA LYS A 440 29.21 -25.43 5.81
C LYS A 440 29.42 -24.73 7.14
N TYR A 441 29.67 -25.51 8.19
CA TYR A 441 30.16 -24.98 9.45
C TYR A 441 31.66 -24.78 9.35
N ASP A 442 32.17 -23.64 9.78
CA ASP A 442 33.60 -23.33 9.67
C ASP A 442 34.47 -24.27 10.52
N GLU A 443 33.93 -24.78 11.63
CA GLU A 443 34.60 -25.81 12.46
C GLU A 443 34.69 -27.18 11.76
N HIS A 444 33.82 -27.45 10.79
CA HIS A 444 33.71 -28.75 10.11
C HIS A 444 33.58 -28.58 8.59
N PRO A 445 34.63 -28.05 7.91
CA PRO A 445 34.55 -27.66 6.49
C PRO A 445 34.33 -28.85 5.54
N GLN A 446 34.61 -30.08 6.01
CA GLN A 446 34.41 -31.32 5.26
C GLN A 446 32.93 -31.71 5.12
N GLN A 447 32.06 -31.21 6.00
CA GLN A 447 30.63 -31.52 5.99
C GLN A 447 29.85 -30.39 5.32
N THR A 448 29.25 -30.70 4.17
CA THR A 448 28.47 -29.73 3.40
C THR A 448 26.99 -30.12 3.38
N PHE A 449 26.13 -29.16 3.63
CA PHE A 449 24.68 -29.31 3.62
C PHE A 449 24.09 -28.56 2.43
N ALA A 450 23.03 -29.09 1.81
CA ALA A 450 22.34 -28.40 0.73
C ALA A 450 21.01 -27.84 1.20
N ILE A 451 20.62 -26.69 0.65
CA ILE A 451 19.34 -26.03 0.91
C ILE A 451 18.42 -26.32 -0.28
N HIS A 452 17.41 -27.17 -0.07
CA HIS A 452 16.52 -27.65 -1.13
C HIS A 452 15.43 -26.63 -1.48
N LYS A 453 14.91 -25.95 -0.47
CA LYS A 453 13.85 -24.96 -0.63
C LYS A 453 14.12 -23.77 0.27
N THR A 454 13.99 -22.58 -0.29
CA THR A 454 14.37 -21.33 0.36
C THR A 454 13.16 -20.44 0.59
N ASN A 455 13.31 -19.50 1.54
CA ASN A 455 12.44 -18.35 1.75
C ASN A 455 10.99 -18.71 2.11
N TYR A 456 10.76 -19.72 2.95
CA TYR A 456 9.42 -19.94 3.49
C TYR A 456 9.08 -18.85 4.51
N PRO A 457 8.00 -18.08 4.29
CA PRO A 457 7.61 -16.98 5.17
C PRO A 457 7.01 -17.48 6.48
N ALA A 458 7.26 -16.73 7.57
CA ALA A 458 6.57 -16.84 8.85
C ALA A 458 6.42 -15.44 9.48
N ALA A 459 5.47 -15.27 10.39
CA ALA A 459 5.20 -13.98 11.04
C ALA A 459 6.45 -13.39 11.71
N ASN A 460 7.25 -14.22 12.38
CA ASN A 460 8.46 -13.85 13.11
C ASN A 460 9.76 -14.27 12.40
N GLY A 461 9.74 -14.47 11.08
CA GLY A 461 10.96 -14.74 10.34
C GLY A 461 10.81 -15.54 9.05
N VAL A 462 11.84 -16.32 8.75
CA VAL A 462 11.92 -17.13 7.53
C VAL A 462 12.51 -18.49 7.85
N PHE A 463 12.15 -19.52 7.10
CA PHE A 463 12.85 -20.80 7.21
C PHE A 463 13.22 -21.38 5.85
N HIS A 464 14.27 -22.19 5.85
CA HIS A 464 14.81 -22.88 4.68
C HIS A 464 14.83 -24.38 4.99
N LEU A 465 14.49 -25.22 4.00
CA LEU A 465 14.56 -26.67 4.15
C LEU A 465 15.94 -27.18 3.70
N VAL A 466 16.62 -27.91 4.58
CA VAL A 466 18.01 -28.38 4.37
C VAL A 466 18.12 -29.90 4.35
N THR A 467 19.21 -30.45 3.80
CA THR A 467 19.39 -31.90 3.58
C THR A 467 19.47 -32.74 4.84
N ALA A 468 20.13 -32.25 5.88
CA ALA A 468 20.49 -33.07 7.04
C ALA A 468 20.65 -32.25 8.31
N LEU A 469 20.45 -32.92 9.44
CA LEU A 469 20.63 -32.38 10.79
C LEU A 469 22.11 -32.46 11.18
N GLN A 470 22.64 -31.38 11.76
CA GLN A 470 23.92 -31.44 12.45
C GLN A 470 23.72 -32.10 13.83
N TRP A 471 24.11 -33.37 13.95
CA TRP A 471 23.92 -34.18 15.17
C TRP A 471 24.99 -33.94 16.24
N ARG A 472 26.13 -33.36 15.86
CA ARG A 472 27.23 -33.10 16.80
C ARG A 472 26.92 -31.80 17.53
N PRO A 473 26.85 -31.81 18.88
CA PRO A 473 26.81 -30.55 19.62
C PRO A 473 28.07 -29.73 19.29
N PRO A 474 28.04 -28.40 19.50
CA PRO A 474 29.25 -27.60 19.36
C PRO A 474 30.31 -28.18 20.30
N PRO A 475 31.61 -28.17 19.94
CA PRO A 475 32.65 -28.73 20.79
C PRO A 475 32.54 -28.15 22.20
N GLU A 476 32.27 -29.01 23.18
CA GLU A 476 32.43 -28.65 24.59
C GLU A 476 33.90 -28.22 24.76
N LEU A 477 34.13 -27.20 25.60
CA LEU A 477 35.50 -26.89 26.02
C LEU A 477 36.14 -28.21 26.47
N PRO A 478 37.42 -28.48 26.15
CA PRO A 478 38.13 -29.57 26.80
C PRO A 478 37.82 -29.47 28.29
N GLU A 479 37.32 -30.55 28.89
CA GLU A 479 37.23 -30.66 30.34
C GLU A 479 38.66 -30.55 30.87
N ASP A 480 39.11 -29.31 31.08
CA ASP A 480 40.16 -29.10 32.05
C ASP A 480 39.55 -29.56 33.39
N PRO A 481 40.20 -30.45 34.15
CA PRO A 481 39.70 -30.99 35.42
C PRO A 481 39.56 -29.95 36.54
N LYS A 482 39.46 -28.65 36.19
CA LYS A 482 39.24 -27.50 37.05
C LYS A 482 37.93 -26.75 36.77
N VAL A 483 37.06 -27.22 35.87
CA VAL A 483 35.78 -26.53 35.55
C VAL A 483 34.68 -26.76 36.61
N SER A 484 34.92 -27.59 37.63
CA SER A 484 34.01 -27.82 38.76
C SER A 484 34.08 -26.76 39.88
N GLN A 485 34.94 -25.76 39.76
CA GLN A 485 34.99 -24.56 40.60
C GLN A 485 35.34 -23.40 39.67
N CYS A 486 34.63 -22.28 39.79
CA CYS A 486 34.77 -21.09 38.93
C CYS A 486 36.16 -20.97 38.27
N PRO A 487 36.31 -21.28 36.95
CA PRO A 487 37.59 -21.07 36.28
C PRO A 487 37.93 -19.57 36.40
N PRO A 488 39.19 -19.23 36.74
CA PRO A 488 39.58 -17.85 36.89
C PRO A 488 39.28 -17.13 35.58
N LEU A 489 38.79 -15.90 35.69
CA LEU A 489 38.39 -15.01 34.58
C LEU A 489 39.53 -14.65 33.60
N ALA A 490 40.54 -15.52 33.40
CA ALA A 490 41.69 -15.30 32.54
C ALA A 490 42.71 -16.45 32.47
N PRO A 491 43.72 -16.35 31.57
CA PRO A 491 44.91 -17.21 31.54
C PRO A 491 45.60 -17.41 32.91
N PRO A 492 46.40 -18.49 33.07
CA PRO A 492 47.08 -18.82 34.33
C PRO A 492 47.97 -17.70 34.90
N GLU A 493 48.40 -16.73 34.08
CA GLU A 493 49.12 -15.52 34.52
C GLU A 493 48.25 -14.52 35.33
N TRP A 494 46.93 -14.54 35.15
CA TRP A 494 45.97 -13.59 35.77
C TRP A 494 45.20 -14.20 36.94
N ALA A 495 45.04 -15.52 36.99
CA ALA A 495 44.48 -16.23 38.14
C ALA A 495 45.21 -15.91 39.45
N GLY A 496 46.54 -15.71 39.38
CA GLY A 496 47.37 -15.34 40.53
C GLY A 496 47.15 -13.91 41.04
N ARG A 497 46.63 -12.98 40.22
CA ARG A 497 46.49 -11.54 40.56
C ARG A 497 45.05 -11.12 40.86
N PHE A 498 44.04 -11.84 40.37
CA PHE A 498 42.64 -11.57 40.72
C PHE A 498 42.26 -11.96 42.16
N ARG A 499 43.09 -12.78 42.83
CA ARG A 499 42.98 -13.01 44.28
C ARG A 499 43.02 -11.71 45.09
N ASN A 500 43.66 -10.66 44.58
CA ASN A 500 43.80 -9.37 45.27
C ASN A 500 42.64 -8.39 44.98
N CYS A 501 41.67 -8.75 44.13
CA CYS A 501 40.60 -7.83 43.71
C CYS A 501 39.29 -7.96 44.52
N GLY A 502 39.18 -8.91 45.47
CA GLY A 502 37.99 -9.10 46.32
C GLY A 502 36.71 -9.55 45.60
N LEU A 503 36.76 -9.73 44.27
CA LEU A 503 35.67 -10.19 43.41
C LEU A 503 35.44 -11.71 43.34
N PRO A 504 36.43 -12.62 43.59
CA PRO A 504 36.17 -14.07 43.58
C PRO A 504 35.02 -14.46 44.52
N SER A 505 34.95 -13.84 45.69
CA SER A 505 33.98 -14.14 46.75
C SER A 505 32.52 -13.92 46.35
N ILE A 506 32.24 -12.98 45.43
CA ILE A 506 30.88 -12.70 44.96
C ILE A 506 30.42 -13.81 43.99
N LEU A 507 31.34 -14.25 43.13
CA LEU A 507 31.11 -15.32 42.17
C LEU A 507 31.16 -16.72 42.80
N ASP A 508 31.58 -16.85 44.05
CA ASP A 508 31.48 -18.09 44.83
C ASP A 508 30.12 -18.22 45.56
N GLY A 509 29.27 -17.18 45.49
CA GLY A 509 27.92 -17.20 46.07
C GLY A 509 26.98 -18.19 45.38
N PRO A 510 25.80 -18.46 45.98
CA PRO A 510 24.85 -19.49 45.51
C PRO A 510 24.20 -19.21 44.13
N GLY A 511 24.59 -18.13 43.44
CA GLY A 511 24.00 -17.74 42.17
C GLY A 511 22.52 -17.36 42.29
N PRO A 512 21.81 -17.20 41.17
CA PRO A 512 22.26 -17.39 39.80
C PRO A 512 22.97 -16.17 39.18
N PHE A 513 24.15 -16.39 38.58
CA PHE A 513 24.87 -15.37 37.81
C PHE A 513 24.84 -15.62 36.31
N THR A 514 25.00 -14.56 35.52
CA THR A 514 25.44 -14.64 34.12
C THR A 514 26.70 -13.83 33.96
N VAL A 515 27.75 -14.46 33.45
CA VAL A 515 29.09 -13.83 33.34
C VAL A 515 29.51 -13.78 31.88
N PHE A 516 29.86 -12.57 31.43
CA PHE A 516 30.42 -12.33 30.10
C PHE A 516 31.94 -12.37 30.19
N VAL A 517 32.57 -13.39 29.63
CA VAL A 517 34.00 -13.65 29.79
C VAL A 517 34.75 -13.26 28.52
N PRO A 518 35.66 -12.28 28.55
CA PRO A 518 36.50 -11.98 27.40
C PRO A 518 37.46 -13.13 27.10
N SER A 519 37.73 -13.40 25.82
CA SER A 519 38.73 -14.40 25.42
C SER A 519 40.15 -13.93 25.75
N ASN A 520 41.10 -14.87 25.77
CA ASN A 520 42.51 -14.53 26.02
C ASN A 520 43.02 -13.52 24.99
N GLU A 521 42.66 -13.72 23.72
CA GLU A 521 43.04 -12.81 22.63
C GLU A 521 42.43 -11.42 22.80
N ALA A 522 41.23 -11.33 23.38
CA ALA A 522 40.58 -10.05 23.68
C ALA A 522 41.33 -9.27 24.75
N VAL A 523 41.77 -9.96 25.80
CA VAL A 523 42.53 -9.38 26.91
C VAL A 523 43.93 -8.95 26.45
N ASP A 524 44.59 -9.77 25.64
CA ASP A 524 45.92 -9.46 25.13
C ASP A 524 45.95 -8.19 24.26
N ARG A 525 44.85 -7.88 23.57
CA ARG A 525 44.69 -6.61 22.83
C ARG A 525 44.68 -5.36 23.72
N LEU A 526 44.45 -5.50 25.04
CA LEU A 526 44.52 -4.40 26.00
C LEU A 526 45.93 -4.18 26.59
N ARG A 527 46.96 -4.90 26.12
CA ARG A 527 48.36 -4.73 26.56
C ARG A 527 49.03 -3.46 26.00
N ASP A 528 48.29 -2.36 25.82
CA ASP A 528 48.77 -1.05 25.37
C ASP A 528 49.16 -0.10 26.52
N GLY A 529 49.33 -0.65 27.73
CA GLY A 529 49.55 0.11 28.97
C GLY A 529 48.28 0.30 29.81
N ARG A 530 47.07 0.19 29.21
CA ARG A 530 45.79 0.23 29.95
C ARG A 530 45.69 -0.89 30.96
N LEU A 531 46.09 -2.10 30.56
CA LEU A 531 46.02 -3.27 31.44
C LEU A 531 46.95 -3.14 32.66
N ILE A 532 48.17 -2.64 32.45
CA ILE A 532 49.12 -2.39 33.53
C ILE A 532 48.56 -1.36 34.52
N TYR A 533 47.97 -0.27 34.01
CA TYR A 533 47.33 0.74 34.84
C TYR A 533 46.16 0.18 35.66
N LEU A 534 45.26 -0.60 35.05
CA LEU A 534 44.13 -1.24 35.74
C LEU A 534 44.58 -2.15 36.89
N PHE A 535 45.71 -2.84 36.73
CA PHE A 535 46.29 -3.70 37.76
C PHE A 535 47.17 -3.00 38.79
N THR A 536 47.41 -1.70 38.64
CA THR A 536 48.29 -0.91 39.53
C THR A 536 47.53 0.25 40.14
N ALA A 537 47.54 1.42 39.50
CA ALA A 537 46.93 2.64 40.02
C ALA A 537 45.41 2.72 39.79
N GLY A 538 44.87 1.90 38.89
CA GLY A 538 43.48 1.93 38.42
C GLY A 538 42.56 0.86 39.03
N LEU A 539 42.86 0.33 40.23
CA LEU A 539 42.11 -0.80 40.82
C LEU A 539 40.60 -0.56 40.94
N SER A 540 40.17 0.67 41.24
CA SER A 540 38.74 1.03 41.30
C SER A 540 38.04 0.87 39.93
N LYS A 541 38.70 1.31 38.86
CA LYS A 541 38.23 1.12 37.48
C LYS A 541 38.23 -0.35 37.08
N LEU A 542 39.20 -1.14 37.56
CA LEU A 542 39.22 -2.59 37.34
C LEU A 542 38.03 -3.29 38.02
N GLN A 543 37.68 -2.90 39.26
CA GLN A 543 36.51 -3.46 39.93
C GLN A 543 35.20 -3.15 39.19
N GLU A 544 35.07 -1.92 38.69
CA GLU A 544 33.92 -1.52 37.88
C GLU A 544 33.86 -2.28 36.54
N LEU A 545 35.01 -2.43 35.87
CA LEU A 545 35.14 -3.23 34.65
C LEU A 545 34.64 -4.67 34.87
N VAL A 546 35.05 -5.33 35.96
CA VAL A 546 34.64 -6.70 36.24
C VAL A 546 33.14 -6.77 36.57
N LYS A 547 32.62 -5.84 37.38
CA LYS A 547 31.18 -5.75 37.67
C LYS A 547 30.34 -5.52 36.41
N TYR A 548 30.88 -4.83 35.41
CA TYR A 548 30.21 -4.61 34.13
C TYR A 548 30.06 -5.90 33.30
N HIS A 549 30.91 -6.90 33.53
CA HIS A 549 30.84 -8.21 32.89
C HIS A 549 29.92 -9.20 33.62
N ILE A 550 29.32 -8.82 34.75
CA ILE A 550 28.50 -9.72 35.57
C ILE A 550 27.05 -9.22 35.62
N TYR A 551 26.12 -10.14 35.44
CA TYR A 551 24.70 -9.96 35.69
C TYR A 551 24.28 -10.86 36.86
N SER A 552 23.71 -10.27 37.92
CA SER A 552 23.43 -10.94 39.20
C SER A 552 21.97 -11.30 39.45
N HIS A 553 21.07 -11.00 38.53
CA HIS A 553 19.63 -11.13 38.75
C HIS A 553 19.04 -12.41 38.14
N GLY A 554 19.87 -13.35 37.67
CA GLY A 554 19.37 -14.55 36.97
C GLY A 554 20.38 -15.21 36.05
N GLN A 555 20.00 -16.41 35.58
CA GLN A 555 20.64 -17.08 34.45
C GLN A 555 19.99 -16.60 33.15
N LEU A 556 20.76 -15.89 32.34
CA LEU A 556 20.34 -15.46 31.02
C LEU A 556 20.97 -16.39 29.99
N THR A 557 20.17 -17.32 29.48
CA THR A 557 20.51 -18.03 28.26
C THR A 557 20.48 -17.08 27.07
N ILE A 558 21.05 -17.47 25.93
CA ILE A 558 21.10 -16.64 24.73
C ILE A 558 19.70 -16.19 24.28
N GLU A 559 18.72 -17.10 24.42
CA GLU A 559 17.31 -16.86 24.11
C GLU A 559 16.73 -15.73 24.99
N LYS A 560 16.96 -15.83 26.30
CA LYS A 560 16.53 -14.81 27.27
C LYS A 560 17.27 -13.49 27.06
N LEU A 561 18.56 -13.54 26.74
CA LEU A 561 19.40 -12.38 26.49
C LEU A 561 18.89 -11.57 25.29
N ILE A 562 18.58 -12.23 24.18
CA ILE A 562 18.01 -11.59 22.97
C ILE A 562 16.62 -11.04 23.28
N SER A 563 15.75 -11.81 23.94
CA SER A 563 14.38 -11.36 24.24
C SER A 563 14.33 -10.12 25.13
N LYS A 564 15.27 -9.99 26.08
CA LYS A 564 15.37 -8.81 26.96
C LYS A 564 15.90 -7.58 26.23
N GLY A 565 16.80 -7.75 25.26
CA GLY A 565 17.45 -6.68 24.48
C GLY A 565 18.38 -5.76 25.29
N ARG A 566 18.20 -5.62 26.60
CA ARG A 566 19.01 -4.80 27.51
C ARG A 566 19.08 -5.47 28.88
N VAL A 567 20.25 -5.44 29.50
CA VAL A 567 20.48 -6.01 30.83
C VAL A 567 21.20 -5.02 31.73
N LEU A 568 20.81 -4.98 33.00
CA LEU A 568 21.47 -4.15 34.01
C LEU A 568 22.57 -4.97 34.70
N THR A 569 23.82 -4.57 34.50
CA THR A 569 25.02 -5.24 35.04
C THR A 569 25.20 -4.93 36.52
N MET A 570 26.08 -5.66 37.21
CA MET A 570 26.45 -5.38 38.61
C MET A 570 27.15 -4.02 38.79
N ALA A 571 27.65 -3.43 37.71
CA ALA A 571 28.17 -2.05 37.71
C ALA A 571 27.03 -1.00 37.69
N ASN A 572 25.76 -1.42 37.77
CA ASN A 572 24.58 -0.57 37.62
C ASN A 572 24.54 0.17 36.27
N GLN A 573 25.08 -0.46 35.24
CA GLN A 573 25.13 0.06 33.88
C GLN A 573 24.38 -0.86 32.92
N VAL A 574 23.70 -0.24 31.96
CA VAL A 574 22.88 -0.95 30.98
C VAL A 574 23.76 -1.45 29.84
N LEU A 575 23.82 -2.77 29.70
CA LEU A 575 24.43 -3.45 28.58
C LEU A 575 23.35 -3.74 27.53
N ALA A 576 23.45 -3.10 26.37
CA ALA A 576 22.57 -3.33 25.23
C ALA A 576 22.98 -4.60 24.46
N VAL A 577 21.98 -5.32 23.93
CA VAL A 577 22.15 -6.51 23.09
C VAL A 577 21.67 -6.14 21.68
N ASN A 578 22.59 -6.17 20.73
CA ASN A 578 22.33 -5.89 19.32
C ASN A 578 22.59 -7.13 18.47
N ILE A 579 21.99 -7.18 17.29
CA ILE A 579 22.19 -8.26 16.31
C ILE A 579 22.73 -7.62 15.03
N SER A 580 23.83 -8.16 14.50
CA SER A 580 24.42 -7.71 13.24
C SER A 580 23.58 -8.17 12.04
N GLU A 581 23.82 -7.57 10.87
CA GLU A 581 23.17 -7.98 9.62
C GLU A 581 23.44 -9.44 9.25
N GLU A 582 24.52 -10.03 9.75
CA GLU A 582 24.89 -11.44 9.58
C GLU A 582 24.32 -12.38 10.67
N GLY A 583 23.53 -11.83 11.59
CA GLY A 583 22.94 -12.58 12.71
C GLY A 583 23.88 -12.78 13.90
N ARG A 584 24.98 -12.02 13.97
CA ARG A 584 25.93 -12.10 15.08
C ARG A 584 25.44 -11.27 16.26
N ILE A 585 25.51 -11.83 17.46
CA ILE A 585 25.04 -11.14 18.68
C ILE A 585 26.18 -10.30 19.23
N LEU A 586 25.92 -9.01 19.40
CA LEU A 586 26.87 -7.98 19.80
C LEU A 586 26.42 -7.36 21.13
N LEU A 587 27.36 -7.14 22.05
CA LEU A 587 27.09 -6.58 23.37
C LEU A 587 27.75 -5.20 23.55
N GLY A 588 27.01 -4.31 24.21
CA GLY A 588 27.51 -3.00 24.59
C GLY A 588 27.59 -1.99 23.43
N PRO A 589 28.06 -0.77 23.71
CA PRO A 589 28.13 0.31 22.73
C PRO A 589 29.16 0.04 21.62
N ASP A 590 30.27 -0.62 21.96
CA ASP A 590 31.34 -0.96 21.02
C ASP A 590 31.02 -2.18 20.14
N GLY A 591 29.86 -2.81 20.35
CA GLY A 591 29.41 -3.96 19.56
C GLY A 591 30.33 -5.19 19.70
N VAL A 592 30.69 -5.56 20.93
CA VAL A 592 31.60 -6.69 21.19
C VAL A 592 30.89 -8.01 20.86
N PRO A 593 31.42 -8.85 19.95
CA PRO A 593 30.73 -10.05 19.53
C PRO A 593 30.85 -11.20 20.53
N LEU A 594 29.78 -11.99 20.62
CA LEU A 594 29.79 -13.29 21.28
C LEU A 594 30.52 -14.33 20.43
N ARG A 595 31.38 -15.10 21.09
CA ARG A 595 32.16 -16.22 20.53
C ARG A 595 31.52 -17.57 20.88
N ARG A 596 31.20 -17.77 22.16
CA ARG A 596 30.47 -18.96 22.65
C ARG A 596 29.40 -18.55 23.62
N VAL A 597 28.31 -19.29 23.65
CA VAL A 597 27.12 -18.95 24.42
C VAL A 597 26.62 -20.15 25.22
N ASP A 598 25.88 -19.87 26.28
CA ASP A 598 25.19 -20.87 27.10
C ASP A 598 26.11 -21.94 27.71
N VAL A 599 27.34 -21.57 28.09
CA VAL A 599 28.24 -22.47 28.82
C VAL A 599 27.71 -22.60 30.25
N LEU A 600 27.30 -23.81 30.63
CA LEU A 600 26.73 -24.07 31.95
C LEU A 600 27.82 -24.04 33.02
N ALA A 601 27.55 -23.34 34.12
CA ALA A 601 28.39 -23.31 35.31
C ALA A 601 27.56 -23.74 36.53
N SER A 602 28.24 -24.12 37.62
CA SER A 602 27.59 -24.61 38.86
C SER A 602 26.61 -23.62 39.48
N ASN A 603 26.86 -22.31 39.32
CA ASN A 603 26.06 -21.23 39.89
C ASN A 603 25.57 -20.21 38.85
N GLY A 604 25.57 -20.57 37.57
CA GLY A 604 25.23 -19.60 36.53
C GLY A 604 25.43 -20.07 35.09
N VAL A 605 25.49 -19.08 34.19
CA VAL A 605 25.76 -19.25 32.76
C VAL A 605 26.90 -18.34 32.34
N ILE A 606 27.78 -18.86 31.49
CA ILE A 606 28.92 -18.13 30.93
C ILE A 606 28.70 -17.90 29.43
N HIS A 607 28.95 -16.67 29.00
CA HIS A 607 29.00 -16.26 27.59
C HIS A 607 30.38 -15.72 27.28
N MET A 608 31.08 -16.30 26.32
CA MET A 608 32.44 -15.91 25.95
C MET A 608 32.43 -14.85 24.84
N LEU A 609 33.27 -13.81 24.96
CA LEU A 609 33.37 -12.65 24.07
C LEU A 609 34.71 -12.63 23.32
N GLU A 610 34.75 -12.05 22.11
CA GLU A 610 36.02 -11.77 21.40
C GLU A 610 36.66 -10.43 21.75
N GLY A 611 35.99 -9.64 22.61
CA GLY A 611 36.45 -8.33 23.07
C GLY A 611 36.19 -8.18 24.57
N VAL A 612 36.66 -7.06 25.12
CA VAL A 612 36.41 -6.68 26.52
C VAL A 612 35.34 -5.60 26.55
N LEU A 613 34.32 -5.78 27.38
CA LEU A 613 33.27 -4.78 27.56
C LEU A 613 33.80 -3.63 28.41
N LEU A 614 34.00 -2.46 27.81
CA LEU A 614 34.48 -1.28 28.53
C LEU A 614 33.29 -0.42 28.96
N PRO A 615 33.04 -0.24 30.27
CA PRO A 615 31.98 0.65 30.72
C PRO A 615 32.31 2.10 30.36
N PRO A 616 31.35 2.90 29.87
CA PRO A 616 31.59 4.31 29.52
C PRO A 616 32.15 5.15 30.68
N THR A 617 31.89 4.77 31.93
CA THR A 617 32.36 5.46 33.14
C THR A 617 33.86 5.37 33.37
N ILE A 618 34.55 4.35 32.84
CA ILE A 618 36.00 4.20 33.02
C ILE A 618 36.79 4.78 31.84
N LEU A 619 36.12 5.25 30.77
CA LEU A 619 36.76 5.81 29.59
C LEU A 619 37.06 7.32 29.77
N PRO A 620 38.27 7.79 29.41
CA PRO A 620 39.45 7.02 29.01
C PRO A 620 40.06 6.24 30.19
N ILE A 621 40.55 5.01 29.92
CA ILE A 621 41.11 4.12 30.95
C ILE A 621 42.36 4.74 31.59
N LEU A 622 43.29 5.22 30.77
CA LEU A 622 44.49 5.90 31.22
C LEU A 622 44.17 7.32 31.72
N PRO A 623 44.88 7.81 32.76
CA PRO A 623 44.79 9.20 33.15
C PRO A 623 45.23 10.11 31.99
N LYS A 624 44.60 11.28 31.87
CA LYS A 624 45.10 12.32 30.97
C LYS A 624 46.45 12.80 31.52
N HIS A 625 47.56 12.32 30.98
CA HIS A 625 48.84 12.97 31.19
C HIS A 625 48.86 14.23 30.34
N CYS A 626 48.79 15.40 30.99
CA CYS A 626 49.20 16.64 30.37
C CYS A 626 50.72 16.71 30.48
N SER A 627 51.44 16.23 29.47
CA SER A 627 52.83 16.65 29.29
C SER A 627 52.79 18.12 28.93
N GLU A 628 53.17 19.02 29.84
CA GLU A 628 53.42 20.43 29.48
C GLU A 628 54.67 20.47 28.58
N GLU A 629 54.47 20.53 27.27
CA GLU A 629 55.56 20.82 26.33
C GLU A 629 55.91 22.31 26.43
N GLN A 630 56.96 22.65 27.17
CA GLN A 630 57.48 24.01 27.26
C GLN A 630 58.34 24.33 26.04
N HIS A 631 58.06 25.46 25.40
CA HIS A 631 58.74 25.91 24.20
C HIS A 631 59.51 27.21 24.47
N GLN A 632 60.79 27.28 24.10
CA GLN A 632 61.61 28.49 24.23
C GLN A 632 62.09 28.97 22.87
N ILE A 633 61.91 30.25 22.58
CA ILE A 633 62.40 30.87 21.34
C ILE A 633 63.86 31.27 21.55
N VAL A 634 64.73 30.79 20.67
CA VAL A 634 66.16 31.15 20.64
C VAL A 634 66.47 31.79 19.29
N ALA A 635 67.06 32.98 19.31
CA ALA A 635 67.50 33.66 18.10
C ALA A 635 68.79 33.02 17.57
N GLY A 636 68.86 32.81 16.25
CA GLY A 636 70.10 32.40 15.59
C GLY A 636 71.11 33.55 15.52
N SER A 637 72.36 33.20 15.21
CA SER A 637 73.44 34.18 14.97
C SER A 637 73.13 35.05 13.75
N CYS A 638 73.43 36.35 13.82
CA CYS A 638 73.25 37.27 12.70
C CYS A 638 74.23 36.93 11.55
N VAL A 639 73.72 36.80 10.33
CA VAL A 639 74.50 36.49 9.12
C VAL A 639 74.11 37.41 7.96
N ASP A 640 74.93 37.45 6.92
CA ASP A 640 74.63 38.21 5.70
C ASP A 640 73.31 37.75 5.04
N CYS A 641 72.53 38.70 4.51
CA CYS A 641 71.21 38.45 3.94
C CYS A 641 71.23 37.41 2.80
N GLN A 642 72.33 37.28 2.07
CA GLN A 642 72.47 36.28 1.01
C GLN A 642 72.69 34.86 1.54
N ALA A 643 73.16 34.72 2.80
CA ALA A 643 73.41 33.44 3.48
C ALA A 643 72.23 32.97 4.36
N LEU A 644 71.13 33.73 4.45
CA LEU A 644 69.94 33.36 5.24
C LEU A 644 69.35 32.01 4.83
N ASN A 645 69.40 31.65 3.54
CA ASN A 645 68.85 30.40 3.02
C ASN A 645 69.70 29.17 3.32
N THR A 646 70.97 29.34 3.69
CA THR A 646 71.90 28.25 4.05
C THR A 646 72.18 28.16 5.54
N SER A 647 71.67 29.12 6.33
CA SER A 647 71.78 29.09 7.79
C SER A 647 70.94 27.97 8.42
N THR A 648 71.57 27.15 9.27
CA THR A 648 70.93 26.12 10.08
C THR A 648 70.62 26.65 11.47
N CYS A 649 69.48 26.25 12.04
CA CYS A 649 69.14 26.58 13.42
C CYS A 649 70.12 25.89 14.39
N PRO A 650 70.34 26.45 15.60
CA PRO A 650 71.14 25.80 16.64
C PRO A 650 70.74 24.34 16.87
N PRO A 651 71.67 23.46 17.29
CA PRO A 651 71.38 22.05 17.52
C PRO A 651 70.17 21.89 18.46
N ASN A 652 69.33 20.90 18.15
CA ASN A 652 68.04 20.62 18.80
C ASN A 652 66.95 21.68 18.57
N SER A 653 67.10 22.58 17.59
CA SER A 653 66.05 23.54 17.21
C SER A 653 65.60 23.47 15.75
N VAL A 654 64.35 23.83 15.50
CA VAL A 654 63.75 23.87 14.16
C VAL A 654 63.28 25.27 13.79
N LYS A 655 63.34 25.59 12.49
CA LYS A 655 63.05 26.93 11.97
C LYS A 655 61.57 27.30 12.15
N LEU A 656 61.31 28.51 12.64
CA LEU A 656 59.96 29.06 12.81
C LEU A 656 59.26 29.22 11.44
N VAL A 657 58.25 28.39 11.11
CA VAL A 657 57.41 28.53 9.90
C VAL A 657 56.00 29.01 10.30
N SER A 658 55.54 30.12 9.75
CA SER A 658 54.20 30.67 10.01
C SER A 658 53.11 29.87 9.28
N VAL A 659 52.40 28.99 10.00
CA VAL A 659 51.18 28.30 9.53
C VAL A 659 50.07 28.44 10.60
N PRO A 660 48.77 28.63 10.23
CA PRO A 660 47.70 28.85 11.20
C PRO A 660 47.35 27.58 11.96
N TRP A 661 47.28 27.66 13.29
CA TRP A 661 46.89 26.57 14.18
C TRP A 661 45.38 26.26 14.12
N PRO A 662 44.95 25.00 13.93
CA PRO A 662 43.63 24.56 14.38
C PRO A 662 43.71 24.30 15.89
N GLY A 663 42.97 25.08 16.69
CA GLY A 663 43.01 24.98 18.15
C GLY A 663 42.46 23.65 18.69
N PRO A 664 43.01 23.11 19.80
CA PRO A 664 42.35 22.06 20.55
C PRO A 664 41.16 22.67 21.30
N GLN A 665 39.95 22.17 21.03
CA GLN A 665 38.81 22.43 21.89
C GLN A 665 39.04 21.76 23.25
N GLY A 666 39.10 22.57 24.31
CA GLY A 666 38.70 22.14 25.65
C GLY A 666 39.80 22.04 26.72
N CYS A 667 40.33 23.18 27.15
CA CYS A 667 40.68 23.48 28.56
C CYS A 667 40.44 24.99 28.78
N PRO A 668 39.63 25.43 29.77
CA PRO A 668 39.36 26.84 29.96
C PRO A 668 40.51 27.51 30.72
N GLY A 669 41.08 28.56 30.12
CA GLY A 669 41.93 29.52 30.83
C GLY A 669 43.38 29.55 30.39
N SER A 670 43.68 30.21 29.26
CA SER A 670 44.94 30.95 29.10
C SER A 670 44.84 31.89 27.89
N ARG A 671 45.29 33.13 28.12
CA ARG A 671 45.16 34.30 27.25
C ARG A 671 46.27 34.28 26.20
N TRP A 672 45.93 34.49 24.93
CA TRP A 672 46.85 34.45 23.79
C TRP A 672 47.86 35.60 23.78
N GLY A 673 49.10 35.29 23.42
CA GLY A 673 50.12 36.26 23.02
C GLY A 673 51.15 35.62 22.09
N GLY A 674 51.08 35.94 20.79
CA GLY A 674 52.18 35.97 19.81
C GLY A 674 53.03 34.71 19.55
N GLY A 675 52.82 34.09 18.38
CA GLY A 675 53.77 33.37 17.50
C GLY A 675 54.93 32.53 18.08
N ALA A 676 54.85 31.19 17.95
CA ALA A 676 55.87 30.23 18.39
C ALA A 676 56.06 29.03 17.43
N VAL A 677 57.26 28.41 17.42
CA VAL A 677 57.56 27.09 16.82
C VAL A 677 58.28 26.16 17.79
N ARG A 678 58.13 24.87 17.47
CA ARG A 678 58.37 23.63 18.21
C ARG A 678 59.83 23.38 18.60
N LEU A 679 60.07 22.85 19.80
CA LEU A 679 61.28 22.12 20.19
C LEU A 679 60.80 20.75 20.71
N GLY A 680 61.51 19.68 20.35
CA GLY A 680 61.14 18.29 20.69
C GLY A 680 61.53 17.87 22.09
#